data_AF-A0A6M1RSW9-F1
#
_entry.id   AF-A0A6M1RSW9-F1
#
_cell.length_a   1.000
_cell.length_b   1.000
_cell.length_c   1.000
_cell.angle_alpha   90.00
_cell.angle_beta   90.00
_cell.angle_gamma   90.00
#
_symmetry.space_group_name_H-M   'P 1'
#
loop_
_entity.id
_entity.type
_entity.pdbx_description
1 polymer ?
#
loop_
_entity_poly.entity_id
_entity_poly.type
_entity_poly.pdbx_seq_one_letter_code
_entity_poly.pdbx_strand_id
1 'polypeptide(L)'
;MARRRSQRQVANGCGTSQGRKPADPGRFGARGATGVRRWVFRLWAAALPFLVLVVCELLLRGVGAGYDVRFFVPDPGGDRLVRVENASFGRRFFPRRLVRAPQALRVTVPKPEGTVRIFVLGESAALGDPRPRYGAGRYLQVLLEERYPSVRFEVVNTSMTAINSHAIREIAGDLVRMGGDIWVVYMGNNEMVGPFGAATVFGPKAPPWEWVRVGLTLQRLRLVQCLRSVWEERVGRGQVPPTWEGMAMFLRNVVPPDDPRRERVYRSFAANLEAILSEARRAGAKVVLSTVAVNLRDCAPFYSVDPVVAGGEATNSLNDLFRRSEEARAEDRPEEAVRWAREAVALAPRHAEARYRLARALQALGRVEEAREEFQRACDLDALPFRTDGRLNTIIRSVAARQGDGVVLCDAARHFAEGAPGGVPGREFFYEHVHLNFDGNYRLARFWAEHVERLLPEPIRAGARADWASQAVCEEHLGLTDWNRRSVVAEMVQRLQQPPFVQQWEHEDQVAHLRRWLDVLDARIRATAPEAARAVYEWALERRPADPVLHENFAEFLEATGDREAALGQWRQVCSLLPHHYFGYYCAGTLLKEMRRLDEALEALQTAARLQPEVADVQVELGSVWAARGEWEAARETLRRARDLDPTHPQAALFLGAVLVQLDRVHEALPELRDAVRLNPRSAQARMRLGELLMRLGSWQEGLDQLQEAIRLDPALDRARLQLAAAWLQQGDLKRAREEIELVLARDPNHPAALRLKAELERETAGRR
;
A
#
# COMPACT_ATOMS: atom_id res chain seq x y z
N MET A 1 93.55 7.64 1.70
CA MET A 1 94.77 6.89 2.10
C MET A 1 94.57 5.40 1.86
N ALA A 2 95.63 4.58 1.88
CA ALA A 2 95.65 3.25 1.26
C ALA A 2 95.19 2.08 2.16
N ARG A 3 94.70 0.99 1.53
CA ARG A 3 95.26 -0.37 1.70
C ARG A 3 94.86 -1.33 0.56
N ARG A 4 95.63 -2.44 0.44
CA ARG A 4 95.52 -3.56 -0.55
C ARG A 4 94.35 -4.50 -0.16
N ARG A 5 93.83 -5.45 -0.94
CA ARG A 5 94.32 -6.41 -1.98
C ARG A 5 93.18 -6.66 -3.02
N SER A 6 93.34 -6.98 -4.31
CA SER A 6 94.03 -8.09 -5.02
C SER A 6 93.39 -9.48 -4.78
N GLN A 7 93.12 -10.36 -5.77
CA GLN A 7 93.40 -10.34 -7.23
C GLN A 7 92.77 -11.55 -7.99
N ARG A 8 92.74 -11.53 -9.35
CA ARG A 8 92.85 -12.68 -10.32
C ARG A 8 91.64 -13.67 -10.40
N GLN A 9 91.40 -14.51 -11.45
CA GLN A 9 91.83 -14.70 -12.88
C GLN A 9 90.88 -15.78 -13.53
N VAL A 10 90.84 -16.16 -14.83
CA VAL A 10 91.32 -15.66 -16.17
C VAL A 10 90.37 -16.30 -17.24
N ALA A 11 89.71 -15.55 -18.12
CA ALA A 11 90.00 -15.32 -19.56
C ALA A 11 90.62 -16.48 -20.41
N ASN A 12 90.15 -16.66 -21.66
CA ASN A 12 90.93 -17.08 -22.86
C ASN A 12 90.09 -17.20 -24.15
N GLY A 13 90.72 -16.98 -25.33
CA GLY A 13 90.17 -17.24 -26.70
C GLY A 13 89.10 -16.25 -27.19
N CYS A 14 89.24 -15.42 -28.24
CA CYS A 14 90.16 -15.31 -29.39
C CYS A 14 89.97 -16.34 -30.52
N GLY A 15 89.75 -15.85 -31.76
CA GLY A 15 89.66 -16.62 -33.01
C GLY A 15 88.77 -15.94 -34.08
N THR A 16 89.31 -15.66 -35.27
CA THR A 16 88.61 -14.98 -36.39
C THR A 16 88.69 -15.78 -37.69
N SER A 17 87.69 -15.61 -38.58
CA SER A 17 87.79 -15.53 -40.07
C SER A 17 86.56 -16.09 -40.82
N GLN A 18 86.49 -15.80 -42.13
CA GLN A 18 85.44 -16.18 -43.08
C GLN A 18 85.81 -17.51 -43.77
N GLY A 19 84.92 -18.33 -44.36
CA GLY A 19 83.46 -18.27 -44.51
C GLY A 19 83.01 -18.78 -45.90
N ARG A 20 82.05 -19.72 -45.99
CA ARG A 20 81.35 -20.16 -47.23
C ARG A 20 80.03 -20.90 -46.94
N LYS A 21 79.09 -20.89 -47.89
CA LYS A 21 77.76 -21.59 -47.92
C LYS A 21 77.89 -22.99 -48.59
N PRO A 22 76.84 -23.85 -48.73
CA PRO A 22 75.42 -23.77 -48.28
C PRO A 22 74.85 -25.04 -47.58
N ALA A 23 73.67 -24.93 -46.94
CA ALA A 23 72.54 -25.90 -47.00
C ALA A 23 71.39 -25.50 -46.04
N ASP A 24 70.14 -25.85 -46.37
CA ASP A 24 68.95 -25.89 -45.48
C ASP A 24 68.54 -27.36 -45.30
N PRO A 25 68.24 -27.83 -44.08
CA PRO A 25 66.84 -28.11 -43.74
C PRO A 25 66.49 -27.85 -42.25
N GLY A 26 65.67 -26.82 -41.96
CA GLY A 26 65.39 -26.41 -40.57
C GLY A 26 64.00 -25.85 -40.24
N ARG A 27 62.91 -26.47 -40.71
CA ARG A 27 61.53 -25.99 -40.43
C ARG A 27 61.16 -25.96 -38.94
N PHE A 28 61.16 -24.76 -38.33
CA PHE A 28 60.17 -24.38 -37.31
C PHE A 28 59.48 -23.08 -37.71
N GLY A 29 58.50 -23.23 -38.62
CA GLY A 29 57.75 -22.10 -39.16
C GLY A 29 56.81 -21.48 -38.13
N ALA A 30 57.24 -20.40 -37.50
CA ALA A 30 56.38 -19.48 -36.77
C ALA A 30 55.38 -18.83 -37.76
N ARG A 31 54.28 -19.55 -38.05
CA ARG A 31 53.18 -19.08 -38.92
C ARG A 31 52.52 -17.87 -38.27
N GLY A 32 53.02 -16.68 -38.59
CA GLY A 32 52.45 -15.41 -38.17
C GLY A 32 50.95 -15.40 -38.43
N ALA A 33 50.16 -15.18 -37.38
CA ALA A 33 48.71 -15.28 -37.46
C ALA A 33 48.18 -14.40 -38.59
N THR A 34 47.56 -15.03 -39.60
CA THR A 34 46.94 -14.36 -40.75
C THR A 34 45.97 -13.28 -40.29
N GLY A 35 45.70 -12.28 -41.13
CA GLY A 35 44.79 -11.18 -40.77
C GLY A 35 43.45 -11.68 -40.21
N VAL A 36 42.90 -12.74 -40.80
CA VAL A 36 41.72 -13.46 -40.32
C VAL A 36 41.89 -13.98 -38.89
N ARG A 37 42.98 -14.68 -38.55
CA ARG A 37 43.21 -15.18 -37.18
C ARG A 37 43.32 -14.05 -36.15
N ARG A 38 43.91 -12.90 -36.51
CA ARG A 38 43.96 -11.73 -35.62
C ARG A 38 42.59 -11.08 -35.44
N TRP A 39 41.78 -11.02 -36.50
CA TRP A 39 40.39 -10.56 -36.41
C TRP A 39 39.51 -11.52 -35.60
N VAL A 40 39.62 -12.83 -35.80
CA VAL A 40 38.93 -13.85 -34.99
C VAL A 40 39.32 -13.72 -33.51
N PHE A 41 40.61 -13.53 -33.18
CA PHE A 41 41.03 -13.28 -31.80
C PHE A 41 40.45 -11.98 -31.23
N ARG A 42 40.43 -10.88 -32.00
CA ARG A 42 39.82 -9.61 -31.57
C ARG A 42 38.31 -9.74 -31.35
N LEU A 43 37.60 -10.44 -32.22
CA LEU A 43 36.18 -10.73 -32.08
C LEU A 43 35.91 -11.59 -30.85
N TRP A 44 36.71 -12.62 -30.59
CA TRP A 44 36.63 -13.42 -29.37
C TRP A 44 36.93 -12.61 -28.11
N ALA A 45 37.98 -11.78 -28.10
CA ALA A 45 38.32 -10.92 -26.97
C ALA A 45 37.23 -9.87 -26.67
N ALA A 46 36.57 -9.34 -27.71
CA ALA A 46 35.42 -8.44 -27.57
C ALA A 46 34.14 -9.17 -27.14
N ALA A 47 33.93 -10.41 -27.58
CA ALA A 47 32.74 -11.22 -27.24
C ALA A 47 32.83 -11.91 -25.87
N LEU A 48 34.03 -12.22 -25.38
CA LEU A 48 34.25 -12.98 -24.14
C LEU A 48 33.57 -12.34 -22.91
N PRO A 49 33.61 -11.01 -22.68
CA PRO A 49 32.84 -10.39 -21.59
C PRO A 49 31.33 -10.63 -21.71
N PHE A 50 30.76 -10.51 -22.90
CA PHE A 50 29.33 -10.78 -23.13
C PHE A 50 28.99 -12.26 -22.95
N LEU A 51 29.86 -13.17 -23.37
CA LEU A 51 29.69 -14.61 -23.14
C LEU A 51 29.70 -14.94 -21.64
N VAL A 52 30.60 -14.34 -20.85
CA VAL A 52 30.60 -14.48 -19.39
C VAL A 52 29.29 -13.97 -18.78
N LEU A 53 28.81 -12.78 -19.19
CA LEU A 53 27.53 -12.24 -18.72
C LEU A 53 26.33 -13.14 -19.07
N VAL A 54 26.32 -13.73 -20.27
CA VAL A 54 25.29 -14.71 -20.69
C VAL A 54 25.37 -15.99 -19.88
N VAL A 55 26.56 -16.53 -19.62
CA VAL A 55 26.75 -17.72 -18.78
C VAL A 55 26.30 -17.45 -17.34
N CYS A 56 26.65 -16.29 -16.76
CA CYS A 56 26.16 -15.88 -15.45
C CYS A 56 24.63 -15.76 -15.41
N GLU A 57 24.01 -15.17 -16.42
CA GLU A 57 22.54 -15.05 -16.54
C GLU A 57 21.87 -16.43 -16.63
N LEU A 58 22.44 -17.37 -17.39
CA LEU A 58 21.93 -18.74 -17.51
C LEU A 58 22.10 -19.54 -16.21
N LEU A 59 23.25 -19.42 -15.52
CA LEU A 59 23.47 -20.05 -14.22
C LEU A 59 22.51 -19.51 -13.15
N LEU A 60 22.31 -18.19 -13.08
CA LEU A 60 21.36 -17.56 -12.17
C LEU A 60 19.91 -18.01 -12.44
N ARG A 61 19.53 -18.20 -13.71
CA ARG A 61 18.23 -18.81 -14.07
C ARG A 61 18.15 -20.28 -13.65
N GLY A 62 19.21 -21.06 -13.84
CA GLY A 62 19.28 -22.47 -13.47
C GLY A 62 19.11 -22.74 -11.98
N VAL A 63 19.62 -21.85 -11.12
CA VAL A 63 19.42 -21.92 -9.65
C VAL A 63 18.18 -21.18 -9.14
N GLY A 64 17.30 -20.72 -10.06
CA GLY A 64 16.05 -20.03 -9.70
C GLY A 64 16.22 -18.62 -9.12
N ALA A 65 17.42 -18.02 -9.18
CA ALA A 65 17.68 -16.71 -8.58
C ALA A 65 16.89 -15.58 -9.25
N GLY A 66 16.44 -14.62 -8.44
CA GLY A 66 15.66 -13.45 -8.88
C GLY A 66 14.14 -13.63 -8.72
N TYR A 67 13.36 -12.81 -9.41
CA TYR A 67 11.89 -12.80 -9.33
C TYR A 67 11.26 -12.50 -10.71
N ASP A 68 10.10 -13.08 -11.03
CA ASP A 68 9.40 -12.74 -12.28
C ASP A 68 8.97 -11.26 -12.26
N VAL A 69 9.04 -10.60 -13.41
CA VAL A 69 8.79 -9.16 -13.57
C VAL A 69 7.45 -8.87 -14.23
N ARG A 70 6.72 -9.90 -14.65
CA ARG A 70 5.39 -9.78 -15.25
C ARG A 70 4.34 -9.54 -14.18
N PHE A 71 3.24 -8.87 -14.53
CA PHE A 71 2.10 -8.70 -13.62
C PHE A 71 1.36 -10.02 -13.37
N PHE A 72 1.19 -10.84 -14.43
CA PHE A 72 0.58 -12.17 -14.35
C PHE A 72 1.63 -13.29 -14.47
N VAL A 73 1.50 -14.30 -13.62
CA VAL A 73 2.30 -15.55 -13.61
C VAL A 73 1.38 -16.77 -13.72
N PRO A 74 1.89 -17.97 -14.09
CA PRO A 74 1.12 -19.22 -14.01
C PRO A 74 0.67 -19.52 -12.57
N ASP A 75 -0.48 -20.17 -12.41
CA ASP A 75 -1.00 -20.62 -11.12
C ASP A 75 0.02 -21.56 -10.41
N PRO A 76 0.51 -21.21 -9.20
CA PRO A 76 1.37 -22.09 -8.40
C PRO A 76 0.71 -23.43 -8.03
N GLY A 77 -0.63 -23.49 -7.98
CA GLY A 77 -1.40 -24.71 -7.78
C GLY A 77 -1.36 -25.69 -8.96
N GLY A 78 -0.79 -25.30 -10.09
CA GLY A 78 -0.50 -26.19 -11.23
C GLY A 78 -1.52 -26.15 -12.37
N ASP A 79 -2.61 -25.38 -12.25
CA ASP A 79 -3.53 -25.15 -13.36
C ASP A 79 -2.85 -24.30 -14.46
N ARG A 80 -2.46 -24.98 -15.55
CA ARG A 80 -1.72 -24.37 -16.66
C ARG A 80 -2.54 -23.34 -17.44
N LEU A 81 -3.86 -23.41 -17.37
CA LEU A 81 -4.78 -22.47 -18.01
C LEU A 81 -4.98 -21.22 -17.15
N VAL A 82 -4.69 -21.26 -15.86
CA VAL A 82 -4.90 -20.11 -14.97
C VAL A 82 -3.66 -19.24 -14.85
N ARG A 83 -3.91 -17.93 -14.76
CA ARG A 83 -2.94 -16.90 -14.45
C ARG A 83 -3.37 -16.17 -13.18
N VAL A 84 -2.41 -15.93 -12.31
CA VAL A 84 -2.60 -15.25 -11.03
C VAL A 84 -1.68 -14.03 -10.93
N GLU A 85 -1.98 -13.13 -9.99
CA GLU A 85 -1.13 -11.97 -9.73
C GLU A 85 0.28 -12.38 -9.29
N ASN A 86 1.26 -11.55 -9.65
CA ASN A 86 2.62 -11.71 -9.16
C ASN A 86 2.87 -10.79 -7.96
N ALA A 87 2.88 -11.35 -6.75
CA ALA A 87 3.21 -10.63 -5.52
C ALA A 87 4.62 -9.96 -5.55
N SER A 88 5.52 -10.39 -6.43
CA SER A 88 6.82 -9.75 -6.65
C SER A 88 6.84 -8.64 -7.70
N PHE A 89 5.73 -8.35 -8.40
CA PHE A 89 5.68 -7.32 -9.45
C PHE A 89 6.18 -5.94 -8.96
N GLY A 90 5.77 -5.52 -7.76
CA GLY A 90 6.20 -4.26 -7.16
C GLY A 90 7.70 -4.13 -6.91
N ARG A 91 8.45 -5.25 -6.78
CA ARG A 91 9.92 -5.22 -6.58
C ARG A 91 10.65 -4.47 -7.68
N ARG A 92 10.04 -4.31 -8.86
CA ARG A 92 10.55 -3.51 -9.99
C ARG A 92 10.63 -2.01 -9.71
N PHE A 93 9.66 -1.50 -8.95
CA PHE A 93 9.38 -0.06 -8.80
C PHE A 93 9.70 0.48 -7.41
N PHE A 94 9.61 -0.38 -6.39
CA PHE A 94 9.83 -0.02 -4.99
C PHE A 94 11.13 -0.63 -4.42
N PRO A 95 11.77 0.02 -3.43
CA PRO A 95 12.76 -0.63 -2.55
C PRO A 95 12.13 -1.79 -1.79
N ARG A 96 12.89 -2.86 -1.49
CA ARG A 96 12.39 -4.11 -0.88
C ARG A 96 11.39 -3.94 0.28
N ARG A 97 11.65 -3.03 1.22
CA ARG A 97 10.81 -2.78 2.41
C ARG A 97 9.51 -2.00 2.16
N LEU A 98 9.36 -1.43 0.97
CA LEU A 98 8.21 -0.62 0.54
C LEU A 98 7.43 -1.27 -0.61
N VAL A 99 7.70 -2.55 -0.90
CA VAL A 99 7.07 -3.27 -2.01
C VAL A 99 5.57 -3.41 -1.76
N ARG A 100 4.77 -2.89 -2.70
CA ARG A 100 3.36 -3.23 -2.82
C ARG A 100 3.17 -4.40 -3.78
N ALA A 101 2.18 -5.24 -3.49
CA ALA A 101 1.71 -6.30 -4.38
C ALA A 101 0.39 -5.87 -5.06
N PRO A 102 0.01 -6.49 -6.19
CA PRO A 102 -1.37 -6.43 -6.67
C PRO A 102 -2.33 -7.13 -5.67
N GLN A 103 -3.63 -6.98 -5.88
CA GLN A 103 -4.63 -7.81 -5.19
C GLN A 103 -4.73 -9.21 -5.81
N ALA A 104 -5.35 -10.14 -5.09
CA ALA A 104 -5.68 -11.47 -5.57
C ALA A 104 -6.51 -11.42 -6.86
N LEU A 105 -6.00 -12.05 -7.92
CA LEU A 105 -6.65 -12.14 -9.23
C LEU A 105 -6.49 -13.56 -9.77
N ARG A 106 -7.55 -14.11 -10.38
CA ARG A 106 -7.52 -15.43 -11.01
C ARG A 106 -8.17 -15.35 -12.39
N VAL A 107 -7.39 -15.53 -13.45
CA VAL A 107 -7.79 -15.27 -14.84
C VAL A 107 -7.51 -16.50 -15.71
N THR A 108 -8.53 -17.05 -16.36
CA THR A 108 -8.37 -18.20 -17.28
C THR A 108 -7.85 -17.74 -18.64
N VAL A 109 -6.84 -18.42 -19.18
CA VAL A 109 -6.21 -18.15 -20.48
C VAL A 109 -6.05 -19.48 -21.25
N PRO A 110 -6.70 -19.66 -22.42
CA PRO A 110 -7.46 -18.68 -23.19
C PRO A 110 -8.73 -18.17 -22.47
N LYS A 111 -9.24 -17.01 -22.90
CA LYS A 111 -10.52 -16.47 -22.42
C LYS A 111 -11.64 -17.48 -22.75
N PRO A 112 -12.56 -17.79 -21.82
CA PRO A 112 -13.71 -18.65 -22.11
C PRO A 112 -14.60 -18.09 -23.23
N GLU A 113 -15.31 -18.98 -23.92
CA GLU A 113 -16.31 -18.59 -24.92
C GLU A 113 -17.49 -17.83 -24.27
N GLY A 114 -18.25 -17.09 -25.08
CA GLY A 114 -19.38 -16.26 -24.60
C GLY A 114 -19.02 -15.13 -23.62
N THR A 115 -17.72 -14.91 -23.34
CA THR A 115 -17.25 -14.00 -22.29
C THR A 115 -16.71 -12.69 -22.88
N VAL A 116 -17.13 -11.56 -22.32
CA VAL A 116 -16.52 -10.23 -22.54
C VAL A 116 -15.62 -9.90 -21.36
N ARG A 117 -14.31 -9.86 -21.61
CA ARG A 117 -13.28 -9.60 -20.60
C ARG A 117 -12.87 -8.14 -20.64
N ILE A 118 -13.04 -7.47 -19.50
CA ILE A 118 -12.73 -6.05 -19.33
C ILE A 118 -11.58 -5.93 -18.34
N PHE A 119 -10.49 -5.27 -18.73
CA PHE A 119 -9.40 -4.94 -17.79
C PHE A 119 -9.56 -3.50 -17.29
N VAL A 120 -9.53 -3.29 -15.97
CA VAL A 120 -9.44 -1.95 -15.37
C VAL A 120 -7.97 -1.68 -15.00
N LEU A 121 -7.43 -0.54 -15.43
CA LEU A 121 -6.05 -0.10 -15.21
C LEU A 121 -6.03 1.28 -14.55
N GLY A 122 -5.30 1.41 -13.44
CA GLY A 122 -5.15 2.66 -12.71
C GLY A 122 -4.42 2.52 -11.37
N GLU A 123 -4.49 3.56 -10.54
CA GLU A 123 -3.95 3.52 -9.18
C GLU A 123 -5.01 3.15 -8.11
N SER A 124 -4.80 3.55 -6.85
CA SER A 124 -5.67 3.25 -5.71
C SER A 124 -7.15 3.64 -5.90
N ALA A 125 -7.42 4.77 -6.58
CA ALA A 125 -8.78 5.21 -6.89
C ALA A 125 -9.49 4.30 -7.92
N ALA A 126 -8.77 3.80 -8.94
CA ALA A 126 -9.32 2.83 -9.90
C ALA A 126 -9.44 1.41 -9.30
N LEU A 127 -8.56 1.09 -8.34
CA LEU A 127 -8.65 -0.12 -7.54
C LEU A 127 -9.89 -0.11 -6.64
N GLY A 128 -10.26 1.04 -6.09
CA GLY A 128 -11.34 1.20 -5.11
C GLY A 128 -10.88 1.17 -3.66
N ASP A 129 -9.62 1.52 -3.39
CA ASP A 129 -9.13 1.79 -2.02
C ASP A 129 -10.05 2.88 -1.37
N PRO A 130 -10.50 2.75 -0.11
CA PRO A 130 -10.04 1.81 0.93
C PRO A 130 -10.47 0.34 0.77
N ARG A 131 -11.61 0.03 0.14
CA ARG A 131 -12.14 -1.34 0.03
C ARG A 131 -12.51 -1.69 -1.42
N PRO A 132 -11.56 -2.21 -2.21
CA PRO A 132 -11.71 -2.53 -3.64
C PRO A 132 -12.88 -3.47 -3.99
N ARG A 133 -13.36 -4.24 -3.02
CA ARG A 133 -14.59 -5.05 -3.09
C ARG A 133 -15.83 -4.24 -3.50
N TYR A 134 -15.84 -2.94 -3.20
CA TYR A 134 -16.87 -1.96 -3.55
C TYR A 134 -16.35 -0.87 -4.51
N GLY A 135 -15.23 -1.13 -5.21
CA GLY A 135 -14.66 -0.22 -6.19
C GLY A 135 -15.48 -0.12 -7.48
N ALA A 136 -15.27 0.94 -8.26
CA ALA A 136 -15.99 1.17 -9.52
C ALA A 136 -15.92 -0.02 -10.52
N GLY A 137 -14.81 -0.78 -10.54
CA GLY A 137 -14.72 -2.01 -11.35
C GLY A 137 -15.72 -3.10 -10.96
N ARG A 138 -16.10 -3.19 -9.67
CA ARG A 138 -17.07 -4.17 -9.16
C ARG A 138 -18.50 -3.75 -9.48
N TYR A 139 -18.84 -2.46 -9.30
CA TYR A 139 -20.09 -1.89 -9.78
C TYR A 139 -20.26 -2.06 -11.30
N LEU A 140 -19.19 -1.84 -12.08
CA LEU A 140 -19.21 -1.98 -13.54
C LEU A 140 -19.60 -3.41 -13.97
N GLN A 141 -19.11 -4.43 -13.25
CA GLN A 141 -19.49 -5.81 -13.51
C GLN A 141 -20.99 -6.03 -13.29
N VAL A 142 -21.55 -5.60 -12.15
CA VAL A 142 -22.98 -5.76 -11.88
C VAL A 142 -23.85 -5.02 -12.90
N LEU A 143 -23.49 -3.78 -13.20
CA LEU A 143 -24.19 -2.94 -14.18
C LEU A 143 -24.27 -3.62 -15.55
N LEU A 144 -23.20 -4.28 -16.00
CA LEU A 144 -23.17 -4.97 -17.28
C LEU A 144 -23.94 -6.31 -17.22
N GLU A 145 -23.80 -7.09 -16.15
CA GLU A 145 -24.52 -8.36 -15.97
C GLU A 145 -26.05 -8.16 -15.92
N GLU A 146 -26.54 -7.15 -15.18
CA GLU A 146 -27.97 -6.85 -15.12
C GLU A 146 -28.49 -6.11 -16.37
N ARG A 147 -27.62 -5.46 -17.15
CA ARG A 147 -27.95 -4.91 -18.48
C ARG A 147 -28.07 -5.99 -19.55
N TYR A 148 -27.23 -7.03 -19.48
CA TYR A 148 -27.01 -8.05 -20.51
C TYR A 148 -26.97 -9.47 -19.92
N PRO A 149 -28.10 -10.00 -19.41
CA PRO A 149 -28.13 -11.25 -18.65
C PRO A 149 -27.76 -12.52 -19.47
N SER A 150 -27.66 -12.42 -20.80
CA SER A 150 -27.24 -13.51 -21.69
C SER A 150 -25.73 -13.54 -21.97
N VAL A 151 -24.95 -12.57 -21.46
CA VAL A 151 -23.52 -12.41 -21.75
C VAL A 151 -22.72 -12.44 -20.46
N ARG A 152 -21.67 -13.26 -20.42
CA ARG A 152 -20.77 -13.32 -19.26
C ARG A 152 -19.77 -12.17 -19.32
N PHE A 153 -19.81 -11.29 -18.31
CA PHE A 153 -18.77 -10.27 -18.13
C PHE A 153 -17.70 -10.76 -17.14
N GLU A 154 -16.46 -10.36 -17.39
CA GLU A 154 -15.31 -10.67 -16.54
C GLU A 154 -14.49 -9.38 -16.36
N VAL A 155 -14.79 -8.62 -15.31
CA VAL A 155 -14.11 -7.33 -15.05
C VAL A 155 -12.92 -7.56 -14.12
N VAL A 156 -11.74 -7.65 -14.71
CA VAL A 156 -10.48 -7.91 -13.99
C VAL A 156 -9.82 -6.58 -13.65
N ASN A 157 -9.87 -6.19 -12.37
CA ASN A 157 -9.23 -4.95 -11.91
C ASN A 157 -7.74 -5.18 -11.65
N THR A 158 -6.88 -4.66 -12.54
CA THR A 158 -5.41 -4.79 -12.47
C THR A 158 -4.75 -3.54 -11.88
N SER A 159 -5.55 -2.61 -11.37
CA SER A 159 -5.09 -1.42 -10.66
C SER A 159 -4.33 -1.78 -9.37
N MET A 160 -3.53 -0.85 -8.86
CA MET A 160 -2.64 -1.12 -7.72
C MET A 160 -2.35 0.16 -6.92
N THR A 161 -2.12 0.04 -5.61
CA THR A 161 -1.78 1.19 -4.76
C THR A 161 -0.36 1.68 -5.01
N ALA A 162 -0.12 2.97 -4.77
CA ALA A 162 1.19 3.65 -4.84
C ALA A 162 1.97 3.61 -6.17
N ILE A 163 1.46 2.95 -7.22
CA ILE A 163 2.04 2.99 -8.57
C ILE A 163 1.58 4.23 -9.36
N ASN A 164 2.11 4.41 -10.57
CA ASN A 164 1.73 5.46 -11.53
C ASN A 164 1.88 4.95 -12.98
N SER A 165 1.76 5.83 -13.98
CA SER A 165 1.72 5.44 -15.41
C SER A 165 2.92 4.62 -15.89
N HIS A 166 4.11 4.79 -15.30
CA HIS A 166 5.30 4.00 -15.62
C HIS A 166 5.13 2.51 -15.31
N ALA A 167 4.42 2.17 -14.24
CA ALA A 167 4.12 0.79 -13.87
C ALA A 167 2.89 0.27 -14.62
N ILE A 168 1.84 1.08 -14.76
CA ILE A 168 0.63 0.74 -15.53
C ILE A 168 1.00 0.38 -16.99
N ARG A 169 2.00 1.04 -17.57
CA ARG A 169 2.55 0.70 -18.89
C ARG A 169 3.16 -0.72 -18.96
N GLU A 170 3.77 -1.21 -17.88
CA GLU A 170 4.28 -2.58 -17.83
C GLU A 170 3.15 -3.60 -17.58
N ILE A 171 2.12 -3.26 -16.79
CA ILE A 171 0.90 -4.08 -16.65
C ILE A 171 0.25 -4.27 -18.03
N ALA A 172 -0.02 -3.17 -18.74
CA ALA A 172 -0.60 -3.15 -20.08
C ALA A 172 0.18 -4.02 -21.08
N GLY A 173 1.52 -4.05 -21.00
CA GLY A 173 2.36 -4.89 -21.85
C GLY A 173 2.18 -6.40 -21.63
N ASP A 174 1.79 -6.83 -20.42
CA ASP A 174 1.46 -8.23 -20.14
C ASP A 174 0.01 -8.58 -20.51
N LEU A 175 -0.93 -7.61 -20.40
CA LEU A 175 -2.34 -7.79 -20.77
C LEU A 175 -2.55 -8.17 -22.24
N VAL A 176 -1.60 -7.84 -23.12
CA VAL A 176 -1.61 -8.19 -24.56
C VAL A 176 -1.86 -9.68 -24.81
N ARG A 177 -1.50 -10.57 -23.87
CA ARG A 177 -1.66 -12.03 -24.00
C ARG A 177 -2.79 -12.61 -23.14
N MET A 178 -3.59 -11.74 -22.51
CA MET A 178 -4.65 -12.12 -21.56
C MET A 178 -6.06 -12.08 -22.18
N GLY A 179 -6.18 -11.70 -23.46
CA GLY A 179 -7.44 -11.80 -24.21
C GLY A 179 -8.56 -10.87 -23.73
N GLY A 180 -8.23 -9.63 -23.35
CA GLY A 180 -9.23 -8.62 -22.96
C GLY A 180 -9.78 -7.88 -24.17
N ASP A 181 -11.10 -7.73 -24.23
CA ASP A 181 -11.83 -7.10 -25.33
C ASP A 181 -11.87 -5.57 -25.18
N ILE A 182 -11.99 -5.09 -23.93
CA ILE A 182 -12.08 -3.67 -23.57
C ILE A 182 -11.14 -3.38 -22.39
N TRP A 183 -10.36 -2.30 -22.47
CA TRP A 183 -9.56 -1.79 -21.35
C TRP A 183 -10.16 -0.47 -20.86
N VAL A 184 -10.38 -0.33 -19.56
CA VAL A 184 -10.77 0.92 -18.90
C VAL A 184 -9.53 1.51 -18.24
N VAL A 185 -9.12 2.71 -18.64
CA VAL A 185 -7.90 3.36 -18.15
C VAL A 185 -8.30 4.60 -17.34
N TYR A 186 -7.98 4.61 -16.04
CA TYR A 186 -8.26 5.70 -15.09
C TYR A 186 -7.01 5.94 -14.24
N MET A 187 -6.14 6.85 -14.66
CA MET A 187 -4.83 7.05 -14.03
C MET A 187 -4.38 8.52 -14.05
N GLY A 188 -3.60 8.91 -13.05
CA GLY A 188 -3.01 10.24 -12.95
C GLY A 188 -2.70 10.71 -11.51
N ASN A 189 -3.40 10.19 -10.50
CA ASN A 189 -3.35 10.77 -9.15
C ASN A 189 -1.94 10.69 -8.53
N ASN A 190 -1.29 9.54 -8.66
CA ASN A 190 0.05 9.34 -8.14
C ASN A 190 1.16 9.72 -9.14
N GLU A 191 0.87 10.40 -10.26
CA GLU A 191 1.88 10.56 -11.32
C GLU A 191 3.11 11.35 -10.85
N MET A 192 2.92 12.32 -9.95
CA MET A 192 4.00 13.10 -9.35
C MET A 192 4.70 12.41 -8.16
N VAL A 193 3.99 11.60 -7.36
CA VAL A 193 4.51 10.98 -6.10
C VAL A 193 4.97 9.53 -6.29
N GLY A 194 4.39 8.80 -7.23
CA GLY A 194 4.67 7.40 -7.53
C GLY A 194 6.08 7.18 -8.10
N PRO A 195 6.43 5.93 -8.46
CA PRO A 195 7.76 5.57 -8.96
C PRO A 195 8.23 6.49 -10.10
N PHE A 196 9.45 7.01 -9.97
CA PHE A 196 10.08 7.96 -10.89
C PHE A 196 9.42 9.36 -10.97
N GLY A 197 8.36 9.63 -10.20
CA GLY A 197 7.70 10.94 -10.12
C GLY A 197 8.61 12.06 -9.56
N ALA A 198 8.18 13.32 -9.70
CA ALA A 198 8.93 14.48 -9.22
C ALA A 198 9.09 14.49 -7.68
N ALA A 199 8.06 14.08 -6.95
CA ALA A 199 7.98 14.00 -5.49
C ALA A 199 8.34 12.62 -4.93
N THR A 200 8.88 11.71 -5.76
CA THR A 200 8.99 10.29 -5.37
C THR A 200 9.98 10.04 -4.22
N VAL A 201 9.61 9.07 -3.37
CA VAL A 201 10.44 8.50 -2.29
C VAL A 201 11.07 7.16 -2.68
N PHE A 202 10.70 6.60 -3.82
CA PHE A 202 11.05 5.22 -4.21
C PHE A 202 12.36 5.11 -5.01
N GLY A 203 12.97 6.23 -5.41
CA GLY A 203 14.17 6.26 -6.23
C GLY A 203 14.46 7.61 -6.87
N PRO A 204 15.09 7.66 -8.06
CA PRO A 204 15.38 8.90 -8.77
C PRO A 204 14.13 9.73 -9.09
N LYS A 205 14.20 11.05 -8.86
CA LYS A 205 13.08 12.00 -9.03
C LYS A 205 13.04 12.57 -10.45
N ALA A 206 11.96 12.30 -11.18
CA ALA A 206 11.75 12.70 -12.58
C ALA A 206 13.00 12.51 -13.50
N PRO A 207 13.55 11.28 -13.61
CA PRO A 207 14.56 10.95 -14.62
C PRO A 207 13.98 10.99 -16.06
N PRO A 208 14.81 10.99 -17.11
CA PRO A 208 14.36 10.87 -18.49
C PRO A 208 13.58 9.56 -18.74
N TRP A 209 12.52 9.64 -19.54
CA TRP A 209 11.60 8.52 -19.81
C TRP A 209 12.29 7.31 -20.43
N GLU A 210 13.27 7.56 -21.31
CA GLU A 210 14.09 6.54 -21.98
C GLU A 210 14.93 5.77 -20.96
N TRP A 211 15.46 6.46 -19.95
CA TRP A 211 16.31 5.88 -18.90
C TRP A 211 15.47 4.98 -17.98
N VAL A 212 14.25 5.39 -17.64
CA VAL A 212 13.29 4.54 -16.91
C VAL A 212 12.99 3.27 -17.70
N ARG A 213 12.71 3.39 -19.01
CA ARG A 213 12.43 2.24 -19.88
C ARG A 213 13.62 1.30 -20.01
N VAL A 214 14.84 1.81 -20.18
CA VAL A 214 16.07 0.98 -20.21
C VAL A 214 16.25 0.26 -18.87
N GLY A 215 16.11 0.95 -17.73
CA GLY A 215 16.19 0.34 -16.41
C GLY A 215 15.17 -0.78 -16.18
N LEU A 216 13.88 -0.52 -16.45
CA LEU A 216 12.79 -1.50 -16.33
C LEU A 216 12.93 -2.67 -17.31
N THR A 217 13.64 -2.49 -18.43
CA THR A 217 13.96 -3.55 -19.41
C THR A 217 15.14 -4.40 -18.93
N LEU A 218 16.21 -3.78 -18.41
CA LEU A 218 17.38 -4.47 -17.85
C LEU A 218 17.03 -5.32 -16.61
N GLN A 219 16.02 -4.91 -15.82
CA GLN A 219 15.47 -5.72 -14.72
C GLN A 219 14.91 -7.09 -15.14
N ARG A 220 14.74 -7.38 -16.46
CA ARG A 220 14.40 -8.71 -16.98
C ARG A 220 15.55 -9.72 -16.87
N LEU A 221 16.77 -9.26 -16.59
CA LEU A 221 17.97 -10.08 -16.38
C LEU A 221 18.18 -10.41 -14.90
N ARG A 222 18.39 -11.69 -14.58
CA ARG A 222 18.71 -12.15 -13.21
C ARG A 222 19.99 -11.53 -12.68
N LEU A 223 20.98 -11.32 -13.54
CA LEU A 223 22.22 -10.64 -13.17
C LEU A 223 21.96 -9.21 -12.66
N VAL A 224 21.05 -8.47 -13.31
CA VAL A 224 20.68 -7.10 -12.89
C VAL A 224 19.87 -7.14 -11.58
N GLN A 225 18.97 -8.11 -11.42
CA GLN A 225 18.22 -8.31 -10.16
C GLN A 225 19.16 -8.65 -8.98
N CYS A 226 20.21 -9.45 -9.23
CA CYS A 226 21.24 -9.81 -8.25
C CYS A 226 22.15 -8.62 -7.90
N LEU A 227 22.68 -7.91 -8.90
CA LEU A 227 23.50 -6.70 -8.68
C LEU A 227 22.73 -5.61 -7.93
N ARG A 228 21.46 -5.37 -8.28
CA ARG A 228 20.58 -4.45 -7.54
C ARG A 228 20.37 -4.90 -6.09
N SER A 229 20.17 -6.19 -5.85
CA SER A 229 20.02 -6.75 -4.50
C SER A 229 21.24 -6.49 -3.61
N VAL A 230 22.45 -6.79 -4.12
CA VAL A 230 23.70 -6.55 -3.39
C VAL A 230 23.95 -5.06 -3.16
N TRP A 231 23.54 -4.19 -4.09
CA TRP A 231 23.60 -2.74 -3.93
C TRP A 231 22.66 -2.23 -2.84
N GLU A 232 21.39 -2.67 -2.85
CA GLU A 232 20.40 -2.30 -1.82
C GLU A 232 20.86 -2.70 -0.41
N GLU A 233 21.41 -3.90 -0.25
CA GLU A 233 21.88 -4.43 1.03
C GLU A 233 23.13 -3.71 1.59
N ARG A 234 24.00 -3.20 0.71
CA ARG A 234 25.27 -2.53 1.08
C ARG A 234 25.17 -1.00 1.17
N VAL A 235 24.36 -0.37 0.31
CA VAL A 235 24.29 1.10 0.17
C VAL A 235 22.95 1.67 0.65
N GLY A 236 21.86 0.90 0.54
CA GLY A 236 20.50 1.39 0.80
C GLY A 236 20.12 1.59 2.28
N ARG A 237 20.96 1.16 3.23
CA ARG A 237 20.62 1.06 4.67
C ARG A 237 20.28 2.39 5.39
N GLY A 238 20.48 3.55 4.77
CA GLY A 238 20.31 4.87 5.42
C GLY A 238 19.51 5.92 4.63
N GLN A 239 18.84 5.57 3.52
CA GLN A 239 18.13 6.55 2.67
C GLN A 239 16.65 6.22 2.40
N VAL A 240 16.16 5.06 2.82
CA VAL A 240 14.76 4.63 2.63
C VAL A 240 14.13 4.43 4.02
N PRO A 241 12.88 4.89 4.26
CA PRO A 241 12.15 4.59 5.50
C PRO A 241 12.14 3.09 5.82
N PRO A 242 12.13 2.70 7.10
CA PRO A 242 12.17 1.29 7.50
C PRO A 242 10.91 0.53 7.07
N THR A 243 9.77 1.20 7.05
CA THR A 243 8.44 0.65 6.77
C THR A 243 7.56 1.68 6.02
N TRP A 244 6.33 1.30 5.69
CA TRP A 244 5.40 2.14 4.93
C TRP A 244 4.62 3.09 5.86
N GLU A 245 4.96 4.39 5.83
CA GLU A 245 4.35 5.44 6.67
C GLU A 245 3.17 6.17 5.99
N GLY A 246 2.51 5.55 5.00
CA GLY A 246 1.39 6.18 4.29
C GLY A 246 1.82 7.39 3.47
N MET A 247 1.02 8.47 3.52
CA MET A 247 1.34 9.73 2.85
C MET A 247 2.39 10.56 3.62
N ALA A 248 2.65 10.27 4.90
CA ALA A 248 3.58 11.03 5.74
C ALA A 248 5.03 10.98 5.22
N MET A 249 5.45 9.86 4.61
CA MET A 249 6.80 9.73 4.03
C MET A 249 7.10 10.75 2.92
N PHE A 250 6.08 11.33 2.28
CA PHE A 250 6.22 12.32 1.21
C PHE A 250 6.39 13.75 1.71
N LEU A 251 6.14 14.06 3.00
CA LEU A 251 6.19 15.42 3.56
C LEU A 251 7.49 16.19 3.25
N ARG A 252 8.62 15.49 3.11
CA ARG A 252 9.95 16.08 2.80
C ARG A 252 10.26 16.15 1.30
N ASN A 253 9.30 15.87 0.44
CA ASN A 253 9.49 15.68 -1.01
C ASN A 253 8.66 16.66 -1.85
N VAL A 254 8.33 17.80 -1.26
CA VAL A 254 7.63 18.94 -1.87
C VAL A 254 8.17 19.29 -3.27
N VAL A 255 7.28 19.63 -4.19
CA VAL A 255 7.58 20.02 -5.58
C VAL A 255 6.86 21.34 -5.89
N PRO A 256 7.59 22.48 -5.90
CA PRO A 256 7.02 23.77 -6.26
C PRO A 256 6.33 23.78 -7.64
N PRO A 257 5.33 24.65 -7.87
CA PRO A 257 4.60 24.70 -9.14
C PRO A 257 5.47 24.96 -10.38
N ASP A 258 6.55 25.73 -10.23
CA ASP A 258 7.53 26.08 -11.27
C ASP A 258 8.70 25.09 -11.39
N ASP A 259 8.68 23.96 -10.66
CA ASP A 259 9.77 22.99 -10.69
C ASP A 259 9.87 22.25 -12.05
N PRO A 260 11.02 22.29 -12.75
CA PRO A 260 11.20 21.67 -14.06
C PRO A 260 11.15 20.13 -14.04
N ARG A 261 11.05 19.49 -12.86
CA ARG A 261 10.69 18.07 -12.71
C ARG A 261 9.24 17.81 -13.12
N ARG A 262 8.28 18.70 -12.81
CA ARG A 262 6.85 18.55 -13.19
C ARG A 262 6.73 18.41 -14.71
N GLU A 263 7.43 19.26 -15.45
CA GLU A 263 7.48 19.23 -16.92
C GLU A 263 7.96 17.88 -17.48
N ARG A 264 8.93 17.22 -16.86
CA ARG A 264 9.38 15.89 -17.28
C ARG A 264 8.37 14.81 -16.93
N VAL A 265 7.69 14.91 -15.79
CA VAL A 265 6.60 14.00 -15.42
C VAL A 265 5.44 14.08 -16.41
N TYR A 266 4.96 15.28 -16.78
CA TYR A 266 3.89 15.43 -17.77
C TYR A 266 4.24 14.79 -19.13
N ARG A 267 5.50 14.89 -19.57
CA ARG A 267 5.98 14.25 -20.81
C ARG A 267 6.06 12.72 -20.68
N SER A 268 6.57 12.22 -19.56
CA SER A 268 6.57 10.79 -19.25
C SER A 268 5.15 10.21 -19.23
N PHE A 269 4.20 10.90 -18.60
CA PHE A 269 2.80 10.51 -18.53
C PHE A 269 2.17 10.40 -19.93
N ALA A 270 2.34 11.41 -20.77
CA ALA A 270 1.86 11.39 -22.16
C ALA A 270 2.43 10.20 -22.95
N ALA A 271 3.75 9.98 -22.87
CA ALA A 271 4.43 8.89 -23.57
C ALA A 271 4.07 7.50 -23.01
N ASN A 272 3.81 7.39 -21.70
CA ASN A 272 3.31 6.15 -21.08
C ASN A 272 1.87 5.85 -21.50
N LEU A 273 0.98 6.85 -21.53
CA LEU A 273 -0.40 6.71 -21.97
C LEU A 273 -0.48 6.33 -23.47
N GLU A 274 0.27 7.01 -24.33
CA GLU A 274 0.36 6.65 -25.76
C GLU A 274 0.90 5.22 -25.96
N ALA A 275 1.85 4.77 -25.12
CA ALA A 275 2.33 3.39 -25.13
C ALA A 275 1.27 2.38 -24.64
N ILE A 276 0.52 2.67 -23.58
CA ILE A 276 -0.58 1.82 -23.07
C ILE A 276 -1.64 1.60 -24.16
N LEU A 277 -2.03 2.67 -24.87
CA LEU A 277 -2.97 2.59 -26.00
C LEU A 277 -2.38 1.83 -27.20
N SER A 278 -1.05 1.84 -27.36
CA SER A 278 -0.35 1.02 -28.36
C SER A 278 -0.38 -0.48 -28.00
N GLU A 279 -0.18 -0.84 -26.73
CA GLU A 279 -0.32 -2.23 -26.27
C GLU A 279 -1.78 -2.71 -26.38
N ALA A 280 -2.77 -1.86 -26.07
CA ALA A 280 -4.19 -2.17 -26.23
C ALA A 280 -4.51 -2.54 -27.70
N ARG A 281 -4.05 -1.73 -28.67
CA ARG A 281 -4.21 -2.03 -30.10
C ARG A 281 -3.53 -3.34 -30.52
N ARG A 282 -2.38 -3.69 -29.93
CA ARG A 282 -1.71 -5.00 -30.17
C ARG A 282 -2.48 -6.18 -29.57
N ALA A 283 -3.24 -5.96 -28.50
CA ALA A 283 -4.13 -6.95 -27.91
C ALA A 283 -5.43 -7.15 -28.73
N GLY A 284 -5.70 -6.27 -29.70
CA GLY A 284 -7.01 -6.16 -30.36
C GLY A 284 -8.08 -5.44 -29.51
N ALA A 285 -7.71 -4.97 -28.32
CA ALA A 285 -8.62 -4.39 -27.34
C ALA A 285 -9.10 -2.99 -27.75
N LYS A 286 -10.36 -2.69 -27.45
CA LYS A 286 -10.92 -1.34 -27.42
C LYS A 286 -10.61 -0.67 -26.08
N VAL A 287 -10.69 0.66 -25.99
CA VAL A 287 -10.31 1.39 -24.77
C VAL A 287 -11.33 2.45 -24.39
N VAL A 288 -11.80 2.41 -23.14
CA VAL A 288 -12.42 3.55 -22.46
C VAL A 288 -11.31 4.31 -21.75
N LEU A 289 -10.87 5.42 -22.34
CA LEU A 289 -9.82 6.26 -21.76
C LEU A 289 -10.48 7.34 -20.91
N SER A 290 -10.41 7.18 -19.60
CA SER A 290 -11.06 8.07 -18.64
C SER A 290 -10.11 9.15 -18.13
N THR A 291 -10.61 10.39 -18.10
CA THR A 291 -10.08 11.42 -17.19
C THR A 291 -10.32 11.02 -15.74
N VAL A 292 -9.57 11.61 -14.81
CA VAL A 292 -9.65 11.31 -13.37
C VAL A 292 -10.35 12.46 -12.64
N ALA A 293 -11.44 12.14 -11.94
CA ALA A 293 -12.08 13.05 -11.00
C ALA A 293 -11.35 13.01 -9.65
N VAL A 294 -11.28 14.16 -8.97
CA VAL A 294 -10.67 14.33 -7.65
C VAL A 294 -11.56 15.25 -6.79
N ASN A 295 -11.38 15.20 -5.47
CA ASN A 295 -12.05 16.14 -4.56
C ASN A 295 -11.37 17.51 -4.65
N LEU A 296 -12.14 18.50 -5.08
CA LEU A 296 -11.72 19.89 -5.21
C LEU A 296 -12.34 20.77 -4.12
N ARG A 297 -13.60 20.52 -3.71
CA ARG A 297 -14.39 21.43 -2.85
C ARG A 297 -14.16 21.24 -1.35
N ASP A 298 -13.89 20.01 -0.93
CA ASP A 298 -13.82 19.56 0.47
C ASP A 298 -12.43 18.99 0.82
N CYS A 299 -11.40 19.42 0.08
CA CYS A 299 -10.02 19.00 0.28
C CYS A 299 -9.06 20.17 0.00
N ALA A 300 -8.67 20.88 1.06
CA ALA A 300 -7.64 21.91 1.00
C ALA A 300 -6.31 21.33 0.45
N PRO A 301 -5.42 22.16 -0.11
CA PRO A 301 -4.08 21.72 -0.53
C PRO A 301 -3.28 21.11 0.63
N PHE A 302 -2.45 20.11 0.32
CA PHE A 302 -1.62 19.43 1.31
C PHE A 302 -0.35 20.21 1.67
N TYR A 303 0.17 21.01 0.74
CA TYR A 303 1.29 21.91 1.03
C TYR A 303 1.30 23.12 0.09
N SER A 304 1.60 24.30 0.63
CA SER A 304 1.72 25.54 -0.14
C SER A 304 3.18 26.00 -0.23
N VAL A 305 3.61 26.49 -1.40
CA VAL A 305 4.91 27.13 -1.58
C VAL A 305 4.73 28.40 -2.41
N ASP A 306 5.09 29.55 -1.83
CA ASP A 306 5.30 30.79 -2.57
C ASP A 306 6.58 31.48 -2.06
N PRO A 307 7.55 31.83 -2.94
CA PRO A 307 8.77 32.53 -2.55
C PRO A 307 8.56 33.86 -1.82
N VAL A 308 7.42 34.55 -2.01
CA VAL A 308 7.16 35.84 -1.34
C VAL A 308 7.01 35.66 0.17
N VAL A 309 6.25 34.65 0.61
CA VAL A 309 5.96 34.39 2.04
C VAL A 309 7.00 33.48 2.73
N ALA A 310 8.14 33.24 2.07
CA ALA A 310 9.32 32.65 2.71
C ALA A 310 10.07 33.66 3.61
N GLY A 311 9.81 34.97 3.45
CA GLY A 311 10.25 36.01 4.39
C GLY A 311 9.15 36.31 5.42
N GLY A 312 9.48 36.19 6.71
CA GLY A 312 8.50 36.15 7.82
C GLY A 312 7.49 37.30 7.92
N GLU A 313 7.85 38.50 7.45
CA GLU A 313 6.93 39.65 7.42
C GLU A 313 5.74 39.40 6.48
N ALA A 314 6.00 38.91 5.26
CA ALA A 314 4.95 38.56 4.31
C ALA A 314 4.14 37.33 4.78
N THR A 315 4.75 36.40 5.53
CA THR A 315 4.02 35.30 6.19
C THR A 315 3.01 35.84 7.21
N ASN A 316 3.41 36.81 8.04
CA ASN A 316 2.53 37.45 9.01
C ASN A 316 1.39 38.22 8.34
N SER A 317 1.67 38.97 7.27
CA SER A 317 0.65 39.66 6.47
C SER A 317 -0.35 38.69 5.83
N LEU A 318 0.11 37.55 5.30
CA LEU A 318 -0.76 36.51 4.73
C LEU A 318 -1.68 35.91 5.81
N ASN A 319 -1.13 35.61 7.00
CA ASN A 319 -1.89 35.08 8.13
C ASN A 319 -2.96 36.07 8.62
N ASP A 320 -2.67 37.38 8.64
CA ASP A 320 -3.66 38.39 9.01
C ASP A 320 -4.78 38.53 7.96
N LEU A 321 -4.45 38.45 6.67
CA LEU A 321 -5.45 38.44 5.59
C LEU A 321 -6.33 37.18 5.64
N PHE A 322 -5.76 36.02 5.96
CA PHE A 322 -6.52 34.79 6.22
C PHE A 322 -7.46 34.96 7.42
N ARG A 323 -6.99 35.52 8.53
CA ARG A 323 -7.80 35.80 9.73
C ARG A 323 -8.99 36.71 9.39
N ARG A 324 -8.75 37.85 8.73
CA ARG A 324 -9.80 38.80 8.33
C ARG A 324 -10.81 38.20 7.35
N SER A 325 -10.36 37.32 6.44
CA SER A 325 -11.22 36.59 5.51
C SER A 325 -12.21 35.68 6.27
N GLU A 326 -11.72 34.95 7.28
CA GLU A 326 -12.55 34.04 8.06
C GLU A 326 -13.47 34.77 9.06
N GLU A 327 -13.02 35.88 9.65
CA GLU A 327 -13.88 36.76 10.47
C GLU A 327 -15.04 37.33 9.63
N ALA A 328 -14.75 37.86 8.44
CA ALA A 328 -15.79 38.32 7.53
C ALA A 328 -16.74 37.19 7.07
N ARG A 329 -16.23 35.96 6.89
CA ARG A 329 -17.05 34.80 6.54
C ARG A 329 -17.91 34.30 7.71
N ALA A 330 -17.44 34.41 8.94
CA ALA A 330 -18.18 34.03 10.15
C ALA A 330 -19.27 35.04 10.52
N GLU A 331 -19.09 36.30 10.17
CA GLU A 331 -20.06 37.40 10.38
C GLU A 331 -21.04 37.61 9.20
N ASP A 332 -21.08 36.69 8.23
CA ASP A 332 -21.91 36.75 7.01
C ASP A 332 -21.69 38.02 6.17
N ARG A 333 -20.41 38.40 5.98
CA ARG A 333 -19.93 39.53 5.14
C ARG A 333 -19.15 39.00 3.92
N PRO A 334 -19.80 38.29 2.97
CA PRO A 334 -19.10 37.50 1.94
C PRO A 334 -18.29 38.34 0.94
N GLU A 335 -18.70 39.57 0.61
CA GLU A 335 -17.91 40.48 -0.22
C GLU A 335 -16.59 40.87 0.42
N GLU A 336 -16.57 41.06 1.75
CA GLU A 336 -15.36 41.39 2.49
C GLU A 336 -14.44 40.18 2.66
N ALA A 337 -15.01 38.98 2.86
CA ALA A 337 -14.25 37.74 2.82
C ALA A 337 -13.55 37.55 1.46
N VAL A 338 -14.28 37.76 0.34
CA VAL A 338 -13.70 37.72 -1.01
C VAL A 338 -12.67 38.82 -1.24
N ARG A 339 -12.83 40.03 -0.65
CA ARG A 339 -11.82 41.09 -0.71
C ARG A 339 -10.52 40.66 -0.04
N TRP A 340 -10.56 40.25 1.24
CA TRP A 340 -9.37 39.82 1.98
C TRP A 340 -8.70 38.58 1.36
N ALA A 341 -9.48 37.62 0.87
CA ALA A 341 -8.93 36.45 0.18
C ALA A 341 -8.29 36.79 -1.18
N ARG A 342 -8.81 37.79 -1.91
CA ARG A 342 -8.14 38.32 -3.13
C ARG A 342 -6.85 39.06 -2.80
N GLU A 343 -6.81 39.82 -1.70
CA GLU A 343 -5.57 40.45 -1.21
C GLU A 343 -4.52 39.39 -0.80
N ALA A 344 -4.93 38.32 -0.12
CA ALA A 344 -4.06 37.19 0.22
C ALA A 344 -3.46 36.51 -1.03
N VAL A 345 -4.28 36.31 -2.06
CA VAL A 345 -3.85 35.76 -3.36
C VAL A 345 -2.99 36.75 -4.17
N ALA A 346 -3.18 38.06 -4.01
CA ALA A 346 -2.31 39.08 -4.62
C ALA A 346 -0.92 39.13 -3.95
N LEU A 347 -0.86 38.95 -2.63
CA LEU A 347 0.37 38.87 -1.85
C LEU A 347 1.16 37.58 -2.15
N ALA A 348 0.48 36.44 -2.30
CA ALA A 348 1.12 35.14 -2.52
C ALA A 348 0.44 34.36 -3.68
N PRO A 349 0.66 34.75 -4.95
CA PRO A 349 -0.08 34.23 -6.10
C PRO A 349 0.05 32.72 -6.37
N ARG A 350 1.10 32.07 -5.86
CA ARG A 350 1.36 30.62 -5.96
C ARG A 350 0.97 29.85 -4.70
N HIS A 351 0.54 30.52 -3.63
CA HIS A 351 0.16 29.88 -2.38
C HIS A 351 -1.17 29.12 -2.52
N ALA A 352 -1.09 27.80 -2.69
CA ALA A 352 -2.21 26.94 -2.99
C ALA A 352 -3.39 27.10 -2.00
N GLU A 353 -3.11 27.21 -0.69
CA GLU A 353 -4.15 27.42 0.32
C GLU A 353 -4.82 28.81 0.23
N ALA A 354 -4.11 29.83 -0.23
CA ALA A 354 -4.71 31.16 -0.42
C ALA A 354 -5.76 31.12 -1.55
N ARG A 355 -5.45 30.40 -2.62
CA ARG A 355 -6.35 30.09 -3.74
C ARG A 355 -7.59 29.32 -3.27
N TYR A 356 -7.39 28.32 -2.39
CA TYR A 356 -8.47 27.53 -1.83
C TYR A 356 -9.39 28.35 -0.90
N ARG A 357 -8.83 29.19 -0.03
CA ARG A 357 -9.59 30.13 0.81
C ARG A 357 -10.39 31.11 -0.04
N LEU A 358 -9.80 31.66 -1.10
CA LEU A 358 -10.50 32.48 -2.09
C LEU A 358 -11.63 31.72 -2.78
N ALA A 359 -11.41 30.48 -3.19
CA ALA A 359 -12.45 29.64 -3.79
C ALA A 359 -13.65 29.43 -2.85
N ARG A 360 -13.40 29.21 -1.55
CA ARG A 360 -14.46 29.07 -0.53
C ARG A 360 -15.18 30.38 -0.23
N ALA A 361 -14.50 31.52 -0.21
CA ALA A 361 -15.13 32.82 -0.09
C ALA A 361 -16.01 33.14 -1.34
N LEU A 362 -15.51 32.88 -2.55
CA LEU A 362 -16.26 33.05 -3.80
C LEU A 362 -17.49 32.14 -3.86
N GLN A 363 -17.38 30.91 -3.37
CA GLN A 363 -18.49 29.96 -3.27
C GLN A 363 -19.58 30.46 -2.30
N ALA A 364 -19.19 31.00 -1.13
CA ALA A 364 -20.13 31.61 -0.19
C ALA A 364 -20.85 32.83 -0.79
N LEU A 365 -20.14 33.65 -1.59
CA LEU A 365 -20.70 34.78 -2.35
C LEU A 365 -21.51 34.35 -3.60
N GLY A 366 -21.69 33.05 -3.85
CA GLY A 366 -22.42 32.54 -5.02
C GLY A 366 -21.70 32.77 -6.37
N ARG A 367 -20.42 33.15 -6.38
CA ARG A 367 -19.60 33.32 -7.60
C ARG A 367 -19.03 31.98 -8.08
N VAL A 368 -19.95 31.08 -8.43
CA VAL A 368 -19.72 29.65 -8.69
C VAL A 368 -18.57 29.39 -9.67
N GLU A 369 -18.53 30.09 -10.79
CA GLU A 369 -17.51 29.86 -11.84
C GLU A 369 -16.09 30.27 -11.42
N GLU A 370 -15.94 31.43 -10.78
CA GLU A 370 -14.64 31.86 -10.24
C GLU A 370 -14.19 30.96 -9.08
N ALA A 371 -15.13 30.50 -8.24
CA ALA A 371 -14.83 29.52 -7.20
C ALA A 371 -14.27 28.23 -7.82
N ARG A 372 -14.93 27.69 -8.85
CA ARG A 372 -14.49 26.49 -9.59
C ARG A 372 -13.09 26.65 -10.18
N GLU A 373 -12.78 27.81 -10.77
CA GLU A 373 -11.43 28.09 -11.26
C GLU A 373 -10.39 28.16 -10.14
N GLU A 374 -10.66 28.86 -9.04
CA GLU A 374 -9.71 28.99 -7.93
C GLU A 374 -9.51 27.67 -7.15
N PHE A 375 -10.52 26.79 -7.08
CA PHE A 375 -10.36 25.42 -6.58
C PHE A 375 -9.42 24.59 -7.47
N GLN A 376 -9.58 24.63 -8.79
CA GLN A 376 -8.68 23.93 -9.71
C GLN A 376 -7.25 24.50 -9.62
N ARG A 377 -7.09 25.83 -9.58
CA ARG A 377 -5.81 26.50 -9.38
C ARG A 377 -5.15 26.08 -8.06
N ALA A 378 -5.91 25.95 -6.97
CA ALA A 378 -5.42 25.46 -5.69
C ALA A 378 -4.91 24.01 -5.76
N CYS A 379 -5.61 23.13 -6.49
CA CYS A 379 -5.17 21.76 -6.74
C CYS A 379 -3.93 21.70 -7.62
N ASP A 380 -3.85 22.52 -8.67
CA ASP A 380 -2.70 22.56 -9.60
C ASP A 380 -1.44 23.11 -8.91
N LEU A 381 -1.59 24.06 -7.99
CA LEU A 381 -0.51 24.66 -7.19
C LEU A 381 -0.11 23.82 -5.96
N ASP A 382 -0.84 22.76 -5.62
CA ASP A 382 -0.55 21.90 -4.47
C ASP A 382 0.86 21.30 -4.57
N ALA A 383 1.72 21.61 -3.60
CA ALA A 383 3.14 21.27 -3.64
C ALA A 383 3.43 19.88 -3.05
N LEU A 384 2.42 19.20 -2.51
CA LEU A 384 2.39 17.74 -2.35
C LEU A 384 1.30 17.14 -3.28
N PRO A 385 1.57 17.07 -4.61
CA PRO A 385 0.57 16.69 -5.61
C PRO A 385 0.25 15.18 -5.59
N PHE A 386 -0.74 14.81 -4.76
CA PHE A 386 -1.38 13.47 -4.73
C PHE A 386 -2.66 13.39 -5.60
N ARG A 387 -3.09 14.50 -6.20
CA ARG A 387 -4.29 14.61 -7.05
C ARG A 387 -3.90 14.76 -8.53
N THR A 388 -4.73 14.24 -9.42
CA THR A 388 -4.64 14.52 -10.87
C THR A 388 -4.93 16.00 -11.11
N ASP A 389 -3.89 16.77 -11.47
CA ASP A 389 -4.02 18.19 -11.81
C ASP A 389 -4.72 18.42 -13.17
N GLY A 390 -5.12 19.67 -13.41
CA GLY A 390 -5.81 20.08 -14.63
C GLY A 390 -4.98 19.82 -15.91
N ARG A 391 -3.65 19.79 -15.78
CA ARG A 391 -2.73 19.52 -16.89
C ARG A 391 -2.66 18.04 -17.24
N LEU A 392 -2.62 17.14 -16.26
CA LEU A 392 -2.74 15.69 -16.47
C LEU A 392 -4.07 15.33 -17.15
N ASN A 393 -5.18 15.87 -16.67
CA ASN A 393 -6.49 15.67 -17.32
C ASN A 393 -6.55 16.25 -18.74
N THR A 394 -5.86 17.36 -19.01
CA THR A 394 -5.69 17.91 -20.38
C THR A 394 -4.82 17.02 -21.27
N ILE A 395 -3.81 16.34 -20.72
CA ILE A 395 -3.02 15.33 -21.45
C ILE A 395 -3.89 14.12 -21.80
N ILE A 396 -4.72 13.61 -20.89
CA ILE A 396 -5.65 12.50 -21.17
C ILE A 396 -6.56 12.85 -22.35
N ARG A 397 -7.21 14.02 -22.33
CA ARG A 397 -8.07 14.52 -23.41
C ARG A 397 -7.31 14.66 -24.74
N SER A 398 -6.12 15.25 -24.73
CA SER A 398 -5.33 15.47 -25.95
C SER A 398 -4.64 14.22 -26.51
N VAL A 399 -4.39 13.19 -25.70
CA VAL A 399 -3.98 11.87 -26.19
C VAL A 399 -5.18 11.11 -26.78
N ALA A 400 -6.35 11.16 -26.12
CA ALA A 400 -7.58 10.55 -26.61
C ALA A 400 -7.98 11.10 -27.99
N ALA A 401 -8.01 12.43 -28.14
CA ALA A 401 -8.34 13.12 -29.40
C ALA A 401 -7.34 12.88 -30.55
N ARG A 402 -6.20 12.25 -30.28
CA ARG A 402 -5.19 11.84 -31.28
C ARG A 402 -5.24 10.34 -31.61
N GLN A 403 -6.19 9.58 -31.07
CA GLN A 403 -6.41 8.18 -31.44
C GLN A 403 -7.53 8.03 -32.49
N GLY A 404 -7.46 6.95 -33.27
CA GLY A 404 -8.54 6.53 -34.17
C GLY A 404 -9.44 5.43 -33.58
N ASP A 405 -10.19 4.77 -34.46
CA ASP A 405 -11.31 3.88 -34.13
C ASP A 405 -11.02 2.83 -33.03
N GLY A 406 -11.68 3.03 -31.88
CA GLY A 406 -11.67 2.08 -30.78
C GLY A 406 -11.08 2.60 -29.48
N VAL A 407 -10.67 3.87 -29.40
CA VAL A 407 -10.47 4.58 -28.14
C VAL A 407 -11.58 5.61 -27.98
N VAL A 408 -12.34 5.55 -26.89
CA VAL A 408 -13.36 6.55 -26.55
C VAL A 408 -12.94 7.32 -25.31
N LEU A 409 -13.09 8.66 -25.36
CA LEU A 409 -12.87 9.53 -24.21
C LEU A 409 -14.05 9.41 -23.24
N CYS A 410 -13.75 9.11 -21.98
CA CYS A 410 -14.67 9.17 -20.85
C CYS A 410 -14.29 10.36 -19.97
N ASP A 411 -14.93 11.51 -20.15
CA ASP A 411 -14.62 12.72 -19.39
C ASP A 411 -15.26 12.69 -17.98
N ALA A 412 -14.89 11.69 -17.17
CA ALA A 412 -15.39 11.52 -15.81
C ALA A 412 -15.10 12.72 -14.90
N ALA A 413 -13.98 13.44 -15.09
CA ALA A 413 -13.70 14.68 -14.38
C ALA A 413 -14.79 15.74 -14.64
N ARG A 414 -15.20 15.92 -15.90
CA ARG A 414 -16.32 16.78 -16.29
C ARG A 414 -17.66 16.23 -15.80
N HIS A 415 -17.93 14.93 -15.99
CA HIS A 415 -19.20 14.32 -15.55
C HIS A 415 -19.41 14.49 -14.05
N PHE A 416 -18.37 14.30 -13.23
CA PHE A 416 -18.44 14.50 -11.79
C PHE A 416 -18.82 15.94 -11.46
N ALA A 417 -18.13 16.92 -12.05
CA ALA A 417 -18.43 18.34 -11.90
C ALA A 417 -19.88 18.69 -12.32
N GLU A 418 -20.36 18.18 -13.46
CA GLU A 418 -21.73 18.42 -13.96
C GLU A 418 -22.85 17.91 -13.04
N GLY A 419 -22.54 17.00 -12.10
CA GLY A 419 -23.46 16.55 -11.06
C GLY A 419 -23.09 16.95 -9.64
N ALA A 420 -22.09 17.83 -9.47
CA ALA A 420 -21.66 18.31 -8.16
C ALA A 420 -22.37 19.64 -7.80
N PRO A 421 -22.71 19.88 -6.51
CA PRO A 421 -23.18 21.18 -6.05
C PRO A 421 -22.22 22.31 -6.45
N GLY A 422 -22.72 23.29 -7.21
CA GLY A 422 -21.91 24.40 -7.73
C GLY A 422 -20.83 23.99 -8.74
N GLY A 423 -20.93 22.83 -9.40
CA GLY A 423 -19.97 22.44 -10.44
C GLY A 423 -18.59 22.01 -9.92
N VAL A 424 -18.42 21.83 -8.60
CA VAL A 424 -17.13 21.48 -7.95
C VAL A 424 -17.29 20.20 -7.12
N PRO A 425 -16.69 19.06 -7.54
CA PRO A 425 -16.80 17.79 -6.81
C PRO A 425 -16.22 17.84 -5.39
N GLY A 426 -16.96 17.24 -4.45
CA GLY A 426 -16.57 17.15 -3.05
C GLY A 426 -17.02 15.86 -2.36
N ARG A 427 -17.30 15.94 -1.06
CA ARG A 427 -17.60 14.82 -0.15
C ARG A 427 -18.80 13.95 -0.55
N GLU A 428 -19.66 14.43 -1.43
CA GLU A 428 -20.76 13.67 -2.03
C GLU A 428 -20.27 12.51 -2.92
N PHE A 429 -19.04 12.57 -3.46
CA PHE A 429 -18.45 11.50 -4.27
C PHE A 429 -17.13 10.92 -3.72
N PHE A 430 -16.53 11.55 -2.71
CA PHE A 430 -15.20 11.18 -2.19
C PHE A 430 -15.18 11.10 -0.66
N TYR A 431 -14.39 10.18 -0.10
CA TYR A 431 -14.07 10.19 1.34
C TYR A 431 -13.05 11.28 1.70
N GLU A 432 -12.13 11.59 0.78
CA GLU A 432 -11.00 12.51 0.96
C GLU A 432 -10.50 13.05 -0.39
N HIS A 433 -9.19 13.19 -0.62
CA HIS A 433 -8.62 13.84 -1.81
C HIS A 433 -8.90 13.14 -3.16
N VAL A 434 -8.96 11.81 -3.20
CA VAL A 434 -9.07 11.01 -4.45
C VAL A 434 -9.89 9.72 -4.33
N HIS A 435 -10.06 9.19 -3.12
CA HIS A 435 -10.72 7.91 -2.90
C HIS A 435 -12.24 8.10 -2.90
N LEU A 436 -12.88 7.47 -3.87
CA LEU A 436 -14.32 7.57 -4.11
C LEU A 436 -15.11 6.93 -2.97
N ASN A 437 -16.21 7.57 -2.56
CA ASN A 437 -17.20 6.95 -1.69
C ASN A 437 -18.07 5.94 -2.47
N PHE A 438 -19.07 5.31 -1.83
CA PHE A 438 -19.92 4.32 -2.50
C PHE A 438 -20.64 4.90 -3.73
N ASP A 439 -21.25 6.08 -3.57
CA ASP A 439 -21.99 6.79 -4.60
C ASP A 439 -21.07 7.22 -5.76
N GLY A 440 -19.86 7.69 -5.46
CA GLY A 440 -18.82 8.02 -6.42
C GLY A 440 -18.31 6.80 -7.20
N ASN A 441 -18.14 5.64 -6.53
CA ASN A 441 -17.77 4.40 -7.21
C ASN A 441 -18.88 3.91 -8.14
N TYR A 442 -20.13 3.91 -7.69
CA TYR A 442 -21.29 3.60 -8.54
C TYR A 442 -21.39 4.57 -9.72
N ARG A 443 -21.26 5.88 -9.48
CA ARG A 443 -21.39 6.92 -10.52
C ARG A 443 -20.29 6.83 -11.58
N LEU A 444 -19.04 6.59 -11.17
CA LEU A 444 -17.94 6.35 -12.11
C LEU A 444 -18.17 5.07 -12.92
N ALA A 445 -18.57 3.98 -12.26
CA ALA A 445 -18.87 2.71 -12.92
C ALA A 445 -20.03 2.81 -13.92
N ARG A 446 -21.09 3.53 -13.54
CA ARG A 446 -22.27 3.80 -14.38
C ARG A 446 -21.88 4.57 -15.64
N PHE A 447 -21.03 5.58 -15.51
CA PHE A 447 -20.51 6.35 -16.66
C PHE A 447 -19.52 5.54 -17.52
N TRP A 448 -18.67 4.70 -16.91
CA TRP A 448 -17.86 3.72 -17.65
C TRP A 448 -18.73 2.75 -18.44
N ALA A 449 -19.82 2.23 -17.86
CA ALA A 449 -20.70 1.25 -18.50
C ALA A 449 -21.33 1.79 -19.81
N GLU A 450 -21.66 3.07 -19.88
CA GLU A 450 -22.15 3.73 -21.11
C GLU A 450 -21.07 3.83 -22.21
N HIS A 451 -19.81 3.96 -21.81
CA HIS A 451 -18.69 4.01 -22.75
C HIS A 451 -18.25 2.60 -23.17
N VAL A 452 -18.42 1.60 -22.30
CA VAL A 452 -18.31 0.17 -22.62
C VAL A 452 -19.41 -0.25 -23.60
N GLU A 453 -20.68 0.10 -23.35
CA GLU A 453 -21.84 -0.21 -24.22
C GLU A 453 -21.62 0.26 -25.67
N ARG A 454 -21.00 1.43 -25.87
CA ARG A 454 -20.63 1.95 -27.21
C ARG A 454 -19.56 1.13 -27.93
N LEU A 455 -18.74 0.36 -27.20
CA LEU A 455 -17.67 -0.48 -27.72
C LEU A 455 -18.07 -1.96 -27.90
N LEU A 456 -19.23 -2.38 -27.36
CA LEU A 456 -19.71 -3.76 -27.48
C LEU A 456 -20.14 -4.09 -28.93
N PRO A 457 -19.91 -5.33 -29.42
CA PRO A 457 -20.46 -5.81 -30.67
C PRO A 457 -21.99 -5.65 -30.74
N GLU A 458 -22.50 -5.36 -31.95
CA GLU A 458 -23.93 -5.14 -32.16
C GLU A 458 -24.83 -6.30 -31.67
N PRO A 459 -24.51 -7.60 -31.89
CA PRO A 459 -25.33 -8.70 -31.38
C PRO A 459 -25.39 -8.80 -29.85
N ILE A 460 -24.42 -8.22 -29.13
CA ILE A 460 -24.47 -8.11 -27.67
C ILE A 460 -25.37 -6.93 -27.26
N ARG A 461 -25.21 -5.78 -27.92
CA ARG A 461 -26.02 -4.57 -27.63
C ARG A 461 -27.51 -4.80 -27.89
N ALA A 462 -27.86 -5.61 -28.90
CA ALA A 462 -29.23 -6.02 -29.18
C ALA A 462 -29.89 -6.82 -28.04
N GLY A 463 -29.10 -7.43 -27.14
CA GLY A 463 -29.57 -8.13 -25.95
C GLY A 463 -29.75 -7.27 -24.70
N ALA A 464 -29.71 -5.93 -24.82
CA ALA A 464 -29.88 -5.02 -23.68
C ALA A 464 -31.29 -5.07 -23.09
N ARG A 465 -31.38 -5.06 -21.75
CA ARG A 465 -32.60 -4.60 -21.06
C ARG A 465 -32.81 -3.10 -21.27
N ALA A 466 -34.03 -2.60 -21.01
CA ALA A 466 -34.39 -1.20 -21.25
C ALA A 466 -33.53 -0.20 -20.45
N ASP A 467 -33.42 -0.42 -19.14
CA ASP A 467 -32.72 0.45 -18.19
C ASP A 467 -31.38 -0.13 -17.72
N TRP A 468 -30.67 0.63 -16.88
CA TRP A 468 -29.49 0.19 -16.14
C TRP A 468 -29.85 -0.03 -14.67
N ALA A 469 -29.21 -0.98 -14.01
CA ALA A 469 -29.43 -1.25 -12.59
C ALA A 469 -29.15 0.00 -11.72
N SER A 470 -29.99 0.22 -10.71
CA SER A 470 -29.82 1.30 -9.74
C SER A 470 -28.70 0.98 -8.75
N GLN A 471 -28.20 1.99 -8.04
CA GLN A 471 -27.16 1.79 -7.02
C GLN A 471 -27.55 0.72 -6.01
N ALA A 472 -28.77 0.77 -5.45
CA ALA A 472 -29.25 -0.20 -4.47
C ALA A 472 -29.19 -1.65 -4.98
N VAL A 473 -29.62 -1.90 -6.24
CA VAL A 473 -29.53 -3.25 -6.86
C VAL A 473 -28.07 -3.68 -7.03
N CYS A 474 -27.18 -2.76 -7.41
CA CYS A 474 -25.75 -3.07 -7.49
C CYS A 474 -25.12 -3.34 -6.12
N GLU A 475 -25.55 -2.63 -5.07
CA GLU A 475 -25.06 -2.80 -3.70
C GLU A 475 -25.52 -4.13 -3.08
N GLU A 476 -26.76 -4.54 -3.33
CA GLU A 476 -27.31 -5.85 -2.97
C GLU A 476 -26.50 -6.97 -3.63
N HIS A 477 -26.23 -6.88 -4.94
CA HIS A 477 -25.35 -7.78 -5.69
C HIS A 477 -23.87 -7.79 -5.26
N LEU A 478 -23.45 -6.89 -4.38
CA LEU A 478 -22.08 -6.81 -3.83
C LEU A 478 -22.04 -7.18 -2.33
N GLY A 479 -23.18 -7.52 -1.72
CA GLY A 479 -23.28 -7.78 -0.28
C GLY A 479 -22.95 -6.53 0.55
N LEU A 480 -23.25 -5.32 0.07
CA LEU A 480 -22.92 -4.09 0.78
C LEU A 480 -24.01 -3.75 1.81
N THR A 481 -23.78 -4.14 3.07
CA THR A 481 -24.64 -3.75 4.19
C THR A 481 -24.04 -2.60 5.01
N ASP A 482 -24.82 -2.04 5.94
CA ASP A 482 -24.34 -0.98 6.84
C ASP A 482 -23.14 -1.41 7.70
N TRP A 483 -22.97 -2.72 7.99
CA TRP A 483 -21.78 -3.23 8.68
C TRP A 483 -20.51 -2.97 7.86
N ASN A 484 -20.54 -3.21 6.55
CA ASN A 484 -19.39 -2.93 5.69
C ASN A 484 -19.19 -1.43 5.52
N ARG A 485 -20.27 -0.64 5.35
CA ARG A 485 -20.19 0.83 5.31
C ARG A 485 -19.54 1.39 6.56
N ARG A 486 -19.94 0.91 7.74
CA ARG A 486 -19.36 1.27 9.05
C ARG A 486 -17.87 0.98 9.10
N SER A 487 -17.47 -0.24 8.69
CA SER A 487 -16.06 -0.65 8.63
C SER A 487 -15.23 0.29 7.75
N VAL A 488 -15.73 0.63 6.56
CA VAL A 488 -15.09 1.58 5.63
C VAL A 488 -14.98 2.99 6.23
N VAL A 489 -16.06 3.54 6.78
CA VAL A 489 -16.06 4.89 7.35
C VAL A 489 -15.15 4.98 8.58
N ALA A 490 -15.12 3.95 9.43
CA ALA A 490 -14.21 3.88 10.57
C ALA A 490 -12.72 3.80 10.13
N GLU A 491 -12.41 3.03 9.08
CA GLU A 491 -11.07 2.99 8.47
C GLU A 491 -10.67 4.37 7.91
N MET A 492 -11.59 5.06 7.23
CA MET A 492 -11.34 6.42 6.73
C MET A 492 -11.11 7.43 7.86
N VAL A 493 -11.88 7.39 8.96
CA VAL A 493 -11.63 8.22 10.15
C VAL A 493 -10.20 8.00 10.67
N GLN A 494 -9.69 6.76 10.71
CA GLN A 494 -8.31 6.49 11.12
C GLN A 494 -7.26 7.01 10.11
N ARG A 495 -7.51 6.82 8.80
CA ARG A 495 -6.63 7.32 7.73
C ARG A 495 -6.49 8.85 7.77
N LEU A 496 -7.58 9.59 8.01
CA LEU A 496 -7.54 11.05 8.12
C LEU A 496 -6.78 11.56 9.35
N GLN A 497 -6.61 10.76 10.42
CA GLN A 497 -5.79 11.16 11.58
C GLN A 497 -4.27 11.06 11.32
N GLN A 498 -3.84 10.75 10.09
CA GLN A 498 -2.42 10.67 9.71
C GLN A 498 -1.96 11.91 8.92
N PRO A 499 -0.68 12.33 9.03
CA PRO A 499 -0.12 13.34 8.14
C PRO A 499 -0.11 12.89 6.67
N PRO A 500 -0.35 13.80 5.69
CA PRO A 500 -0.53 15.25 5.83
C PRO A 500 -1.97 15.71 6.18
N PHE A 501 -2.99 14.84 6.27
CA PHE A 501 -4.38 15.27 6.46
C PHE A 501 -4.57 16.16 7.71
N VAL A 502 -3.90 15.84 8.82
CA VAL A 502 -3.91 16.62 10.06
C VAL A 502 -3.28 18.03 9.96
N GLN A 503 -2.73 18.40 8.80
CA GLN A 503 -2.15 19.72 8.51
C GLN A 503 -3.02 20.54 7.56
N GLN A 504 -4.11 19.97 7.01
CA GLN A 504 -5.03 20.68 6.13
C GLN A 504 -5.92 21.63 6.93
N TRP A 505 -6.16 22.83 6.39
CA TRP A 505 -6.96 23.88 7.04
C TRP A 505 -8.36 23.42 7.50
N GLU A 506 -9.02 22.52 6.76
CA GLU A 506 -10.37 22.01 7.07
C GLU A 506 -10.37 20.61 7.70
N HIS A 507 -9.26 20.16 8.28
CA HIS A 507 -9.11 18.80 8.80
C HIS A 507 -10.22 18.40 9.78
N GLU A 508 -10.58 19.29 10.71
CA GLU A 508 -11.57 18.99 11.75
C GLU A 508 -12.97 18.77 11.15
N ASP A 509 -13.36 19.55 10.14
CA ASP A 509 -14.66 19.42 9.45
C ASP A 509 -14.78 18.14 8.62
N GLN A 510 -13.68 17.68 8.02
CA GLN A 510 -13.62 16.40 7.32
C GLN A 510 -13.83 15.23 8.30
N VAL A 511 -13.10 15.24 9.42
CA VAL A 511 -13.20 14.19 10.45
C VAL A 511 -14.57 14.22 11.14
N ALA A 512 -15.10 15.40 11.45
CA ALA A 512 -16.41 15.54 12.07
C ALA A 512 -17.54 15.08 11.14
N HIS A 513 -17.41 15.28 9.82
CA HIS A 513 -18.35 14.74 8.83
C HIS A 513 -18.35 13.20 8.82
N LEU A 514 -17.18 12.56 8.75
CA LEU A 514 -17.10 11.10 8.77
C LEU A 514 -17.58 10.50 10.11
N ARG A 515 -17.31 11.16 11.25
CA ARG A 515 -17.87 10.74 12.55
C ARG A 515 -19.39 10.79 12.58
N ARG A 516 -20.01 11.89 12.11
CA ARG A 516 -21.50 11.97 11.99
C ARG A 516 -22.08 10.89 11.08
N TRP A 517 -21.37 10.49 10.02
CA TRP A 517 -21.80 9.37 9.18
C TRP A 517 -21.70 8.02 9.93
N LEU A 518 -20.63 7.82 10.69
CA LEU A 518 -20.47 6.64 11.56
C LEU A 518 -21.58 6.55 12.62
N ASP A 519 -21.96 7.67 13.25
CA ASP A 519 -23.05 7.72 14.24
C ASP A 519 -24.40 7.29 13.64
N VAL A 520 -24.68 7.72 12.40
CA VAL A 520 -25.89 7.35 11.64
C VAL A 520 -25.87 5.87 11.24
N LEU A 521 -24.71 5.34 10.82
CA LEU A 521 -24.55 3.92 10.50
C LEU A 521 -24.71 3.05 11.76
N ASP A 522 -24.11 3.44 12.88
CA ASP A 522 -24.26 2.75 14.17
C ASP A 522 -25.71 2.79 14.68
N ALA A 523 -26.47 3.86 14.41
CA ALA A 523 -27.90 3.92 14.70
C ALA A 523 -28.72 2.98 13.81
N ARG A 524 -28.43 2.92 12.50
CA ARG A 524 -29.08 1.99 11.55
C ARG A 524 -28.77 0.53 11.86
N ILE A 525 -27.53 0.20 12.21
CA ILE A 525 -27.11 -1.13 12.66
C ILE A 525 -27.89 -1.55 13.91
N ARG A 526 -28.00 -0.68 14.93
CA ARG A 526 -28.80 -0.98 16.14
C ARG A 526 -30.30 -1.15 15.88
N ALA A 527 -30.82 -0.59 14.78
CA ALA A 527 -32.22 -0.75 14.37
C ALA A 527 -32.46 -1.93 13.41
N THR A 528 -31.40 -2.57 12.90
CA THR A 528 -31.47 -3.63 11.90
C THR A 528 -31.20 -4.98 12.55
N ALA A 529 -32.15 -5.92 12.43
CA ALA A 529 -31.94 -7.30 12.86
C ALA A 529 -30.79 -7.93 12.05
N PRO A 530 -29.77 -8.55 12.67
CA PRO A 530 -28.63 -9.14 11.95
C PRO A 530 -29.05 -10.12 10.85
N GLU A 531 -30.16 -10.83 11.03
CA GLU A 531 -30.77 -11.75 10.07
C GLU A 531 -31.12 -11.06 8.74
N ALA A 532 -31.55 -9.79 8.78
CA ALA A 532 -31.85 -9.01 7.58
C ALA A 532 -30.57 -8.61 6.82
N ALA A 533 -29.46 -8.33 7.52
CA ALA A 533 -28.17 -8.11 6.88
C ALA A 533 -27.58 -9.42 6.32
N ARG A 534 -27.72 -10.53 7.07
CA ARG A 534 -27.32 -11.88 6.68
C ARG A 534 -27.94 -12.30 5.34
N ALA A 535 -29.25 -12.08 5.16
CA ALA A 535 -29.98 -12.41 3.94
C ALA A 535 -29.39 -11.75 2.67
N VAL A 536 -28.83 -10.54 2.77
CA VAL A 536 -28.19 -9.85 1.62
C VAL A 536 -26.94 -10.59 1.15
N TYR A 537 -26.11 -11.08 2.07
CA TYR A 537 -24.92 -11.88 1.70
C TYR A 537 -25.31 -13.24 1.12
N GLU A 538 -26.30 -13.91 1.72
CA GLU A 538 -26.77 -15.22 1.27
C GLU A 538 -27.38 -15.11 -0.15
N TRP A 539 -28.22 -14.11 -0.41
CA TRP A 539 -28.76 -13.82 -1.75
C TRP A 539 -27.70 -13.45 -2.80
N ALA A 540 -26.70 -12.65 -2.42
CA ALA A 540 -25.59 -12.30 -3.31
C ALA A 540 -24.75 -13.55 -3.66
N LEU A 541 -24.54 -14.45 -2.70
CA LEU A 541 -23.83 -15.72 -2.88
C LEU A 541 -24.62 -16.75 -3.67
N GLU A 542 -25.96 -16.82 -3.56
CA GLU A 542 -26.79 -17.63 -4.47
C GLU A 542 -26.57 -17.24 -5.94
N ARG A 543 -26.37 -15.94 -6.21
CA ARG A 543 -26.17 -15.38 -7.55
C ARG A 543 -24.73 -15.52 -8.05
N ARG A 544 -23.72 -15.43 -7.17
CA ARG A 544 -22.30 -15.65 -7.51
C ARG A 544 -21.57 -16.53 -6.47
N PRO A 545 -21.85 -17.85 -6.40
CA PRO A 545 -21.30 -18.76 -5.39
C PRO A 545 -19.82 -19.14 -5.59
N ALA A 546 -19.13 -18.49 -6.52
CA ALA A 546 -17.70 -18.66 -6.79
C ALA A 546 -16.96 -17.30 -6.74
N ASP A 547 -17.57 -16.27 -6.14
CA ASP A 547 -16.98 -14.95 -5.98
C ASP A 547 -16.34 -14.82 -4.59
N PRO A 548 -15.00 -14.93 -4.47
CA PRO A 548 -14.32 -14.89 -3.16
C PRO A 548 -14.57 -13.58 -2.42
N VAL A 549 -14.81 -12.48 -3.15
CA VAL A 549 -15.10 -11.16 -2.56
C VAL A 549 -16.37 -11.18 -1.72
N LEU A 550 -17.38 -11.94 -2.13
CA LEU A 550 -18.63 -12.08 -1.36
C LEU A 550 -18.44 -12.97 -0.13
N HIS A 551 -17.67 -14.05 -0.24
CA HIS A 551 -17.31 -14.89 0.91
C HIS A 551 -16.49 -14.12 1.95
N GLU A 552 -15.49 -13.33 1.54
CA GLU A 552 -14.73 -12.45 2.44
C GLU A 552 -15.65 -11.42 3.14
N ASN A 553 -16.57 -10.80 2.40
CA ASN A 553 -17.53 -9.83 2.95
C ASN A 553 -18.49 -10.47 3.97
N PHE A 554 -18.96 -11.69 3.71
CA PHE A 554 -19.85 -12.41 4.61
C PHE A 554 -19.10 -12.91 5.86
N ALA A 555 -17.85 -13.36 5.70
CA ALA A 555 -17.00 -13.77 6.82
C ALA A 555 -16.76 -12.61 7.82
N GLU A 556 -16.38 -11.42 7.32
CA GLU A 556 -16.20 -10.22 8.15
C GLU A 556 -17.50 -9.83 8.90
N PHE A 557 -18.68 -10.03 8.30
CA PHE A 557 -19.97 -9.81 8.95
C PHE A 557 -20.29 -10.87 10.03
N LEU A 558 -20.02 -12.14 9.75
CA LEU A 558 -20.26 -13.25 10.69
C LEU A 558 -19.32 -13.17 11.90
N GLU A 559 -18.06 -12.74 11.73
CA GLU A 559 -17.18 -12.41 12.85
C GLU A 559 -17.70 -11.23 13.66
N ALA A 560 -18.12 -10.15 13.00
CA ALA A 560 -18.68 -8.96 13.66
C ALA A 560 -20.02 -9.20 14.38
N THR A 561 -20.70 -10.32 14.11
CA THR A 561 -21.93 -10.76 14.78
C THR A 561 -21.74 -11.97 15.70
N GLY A 562 -20.55 -12.60 15.70
CA GLY A 562 -20.16 -13.67 16.62
C GLY A 562 -20.34 -15.11 16.12
N ASP A 563 -20.86 -15.33 14.91
CA ASP A 563 -21.06 -16.66 14.29
C ASP A 563 -19.73 -17.21 13.73
N ARG A 564 -18.82 -17.57 14.65
CA ARG A 564 -17.43 -17.97 14.32
C ARG A 564 -17.32 -19.22 13.45
N GLU A 565 -18.18 -20.23 13.61
CA GLU A 565 -18.13 -21.44 12.77
C GLU A 565 -18.63 -21.14 11.34
N ALA A 566 -19.68 -20.32 11.17
CA ALA A 566 -20.10 -19.92 9.83
C ALA A 566 -19.04 -19.02 9.15
N ALA A 567 -18.43 -18.09 9.89
CA ALA A 567 -17.34 -17.26 9.38
C ALA A 567 -16.15 -18.11 8.91
N LEU A 568 -15.73 -19.10 9.71
CA LEU A 568 -14.70 -20.07 9.33
C LEU A 568 -15.11 -20.88 8.08
N GLY A 569 -16.39 -21.23 7.95
CA GLY A 569 -16.97 -21.81 6.74
C GLY A 569 -16.78 -20.94 5.50
N GLN A 570 -17.03 -19.63 5.61
CA GLN A 570 -16.82 -18.68 4.51
C GLN A 570 -15.32 -18.49 4.18
N TRP A 571 -14.44 -18.34 5.18
CA TRP A 571 -12.99 -18.26 4.93
C TRP A 571 -12.43 -19.51 4.24
N ARG A 572 -12.97 -20.70 4.53
CA ARG A 572 -12.61 -21.94 3.81
C ARG A 572 -13.00 -21.89 2.32
N GLN A 573 -14.10 -21.21 1.96
CA GLN A 573 -14.43 -20.96 0.54
C GLN A 573 -13.44 -19.98 -0.11
N VAL A 574 -13.04 -18.91 0.59
CA VAL A 574 -12.00 -17.98 0.10
C VAL A 574 -10.70 -18.73 -0.20
N CYS A 575 -10.25 -19.62 0.71
CA CYS A 575 -9.08 -20.48 0.48
C CYS A 575 -9.25 -21.45 -0.70
N SER A 576 -10.47 -21.94 -0.96
CA SER A 576 -10.74 -22.85 -2.09
C SER A 576 -10.76 -22.13 -3.44
N LEU A 577 -11.26 -20.89 -3.47
CA LEU A 577 -11.36 -20.05 -4.67
C LEU A 577 -10.03 -19.34 -5.02
N LEU A 578 -9.22 -19.03 -4.01
CA LEU A 578 -7.92 -18.35 -4.13
C LEU A 578 -6.79 -19.13 -3.42
N PRO A 579 -6.51 -20.40 -3.79
CA PRO A 579 -5.55 -21.26 -3.08
C PRO A 579 -4.09 -20.78 -3.17
N HIS A 580 -3.79 -19.85 -4.08
CA HIS A 580 -2.49 -19.21 -4.22
C HIS A 580 -2.31 -17.98 -3.31
N HIS A 581 -3.38 -17.47 -2.69
CA HIS A 581 -3.39 -16.20 -1.96
C HIS A 581 -3.46 -16.39 -0.44
N TYR A 582 -2.58 -15.72 0.30
CA TYR A 582 -2.38 -15.98 1.74
C TYR A 582 -3.53 -15.52 2.64
N PHE A 583 -4.35 -14.54 2.20
CA PHE A 583 -5.24 -13.78 3.09
C PHE A 583 -6.35 -14.63 3.71
N GLY A 584 -7.03 -15.49 2.94
CA GLY A 584 -8.06 -16.39 3.49
C GLY A 584 -7.51 -17.34 4.57
N TYR A 585 -6.30 -17.89 4.35
CA TYR A 585 -5.61 -18.74 5.31
C TYR A 585 -5.19 -17.98 6.57
N TYR A 586 -4.79 -16.71 6.44
CA TYR A 586 -4.48 -15.83 7.56
C TYR A 586 -5.71 -15.54 8.43
N CYS A 587 -6.83 -15.16 7.82
CA CYS A 587 -8.07 -14.90 8.55
C CYS A 587 -8.64 -16.18 9.20
N ALA A 588 -8.71 -17.28 8.46
CA ALA A 588 -9.12 -18.58 9.00
C ALA A 588 -8.26 -19.00 10.20
N GLY A 589 -6.93 -18.86 10.09
CA GLY A 589 -5.99 -19.24 11.16
C GLY A 589 -6.10 -18.36 12.40
N THR A 590 -6.26 -17.04 12.22
CA THR A 590 -6.52 -16.10 13.33
C THR A 590 -7.82 -16.43 14.06
N LEU A 591 -8.90 -16.73 13.32
CA LEU A 591 -10.20 -17.13 13.89
C LEU A 591 -10.13 -18.48 14.61
N LEU A 592 -9.46 -19.47 14.02
CA LEU A 592 -9.19 -20.78 14.65
C LEU A 592 -8.39 -20.65 15.95
N LYS A 593 -7.45 -19.70 16.03
CA LYS A 593 -6.70 -19.37 17.27
C LYS A 593 -7.64 -18.86 18.36
N GLU A 594 -8.56 -17.95 18.04
CA GLU A 594 -9.58 -17.49 19.01
C GLU A 594 -10.46 -18.65 19.51
N MET A 595 -10.88 -19.51 18.59
CA MET A 595 -11.67 -20.71 18.86
C MET A 595 -10.87 -21.82 19.58
N ARG A 596 -9.61 -21.56 19.95
CA ARG A 596 -8.67 -22.50 20.61
C ARG A 596 -8.36 -23.77 19.80
N ARG A 597 -8.69 -23.80 18.51
CA ARG A 597 -8.41 -24.88 17.55
C ARG A 597 -6.97 -24.74 17.02
N LEU A 598 -6.01 -24.79 17.94
CA LEU A 598 -4.61 -24.35 17.70
C LEU A 598 -3.89 -25.12 16.59
N ASP A 599 -4.24 -26.39 16.34
CA ASP A 599 -3.57 -27.22 15.33
C ASP A 599 -4.02 -26.87 13.90
N GLU A 600 -5.33 -26.65 13.70
CA GLU A 600 -5.86 -26.11 12.44
C GLU A 600 -5.39 -24.66 12.22
N ALA A 601 -5.33 -23.85 13.29
CA ALA A 601 -4.78 -22.50 13.23
C ALA A 601 -3.33 -22.49 12.75
N LEU A 602 -2.52 -23.44 13.25
CA LEU A 602 -1.13 -23.62 12.88
C LEU A 602 -0.98 -23.99 11.40
N GLU A 603 -1.75 -24.97 10.90
CA GLU A 603 -1.71 -25.38 9.49
C GLU A 603 -2.09 -24.24 8.54
N ALA A 604 -3.14 -23.48 8.88
CA ALA A 604 -3.59 -22.33 8.11
C ALA A 604 -2.53 -21.22 8.08
N LEU A 605 -1.98 -20.84 9.23
CA LEU A 605 -0.96 -19.78 9.31
C LEU A 605 0.39 -20.20 8.71
N GLN A 606 0.78 -21.48 8.81
CA GLN A 606 1.94 -22.01 8.07
C GLN A 606 1.71 -21.95 6.56
N THR A 607 0.49 -22.22 6.09
CA THR A 607 0.13 -22.09 4.66
C THR A 607 0.18 -20.64 4.20
N ALA A 608 -0.38 -19.69 4.97
CA ALA A 608 -0.26 -18.26 4.71
C ALA A 608 1.21 -17.81 4.67
N ALA A 609 2.03 -18.23 5.64
CA ALA A 609 3.46 -17.91 5.73
C ALA A 609 4.28 -18.50 4.57
N ARG A 610 3.87 -19.66 4.03
CA ARG A 610 4.48 -20.28 2.84
C ARG A 610 4.11 -19.54 1.55
N LEU A 611 2.86 -19.09 1.43
CA LEU A 611 2.38 -18.36 0.25
C LEU A 611 2.95 -16.94 0.18
N GLN A 612 2.97 -16.20 1.29
CA GLN A 612 3.50 -14.83 1.34
C GLN A 612 4.46 -14.64 2.55
N PRO A 613 5.72 -15.10 2.44
CA PRO A 613 6.71 -15.14 3.53
C PRO A 613 7.28 -13.78 4.00
N GLU A 614 6.75 -12.67 3.46
CA GLU A 614 7.22 -11.30 3.66
C GLU A 614 6.20 -10.42 4.43
N VAL A 615 5.02 -10.95 4.79
CA VAL A 615 4.00 -10.22 5.56
C VAL A 615 4.22 -10.43 7.06
N ALA A 616 4.43 -9.33 7.79
CA ALA A 616 4.74 -9.36 9.22
C ALA A 616 3.57 -9.92 10.06
N ASP A 617 2.33 -9.51 9.79
CA ASP A 617 1.13 -9.93 10.53
C ASP A 617 0.98 -11.45 10.58
N VAL A 618 1.24 -12.13 9.45
CA VAL A 618 1.21 -13.59 9.34
C VAL A 618 2.26 -14.26 10.24
N GLN A 619 3.46 -13.67 10.35
CA GLN A 619 4.51 -14.16 11.25
C GLN A 619 4.18 -13.88 12.72
N VAL A 620 3.53 -12.75 13.02
CA VAL A 620 3.05 -12.41 14.37
C VAL A 620 1.99 -13.40 14.83
N GLU A 621 1.01 -13.67 13.99
CA GLU A 621 -0.08 -14.61 14.27
C GLU A 621 0.44 -16.04 14.41
N LEU A 622 1.25 -16.52 13.47
CA LEU A 622 1.91 -17.84 13.55
C LEU A 622 2.76 -17.99 14.81
N GLY A 623 3.54 -16.95 15.15
CA GLY A 623 4.31 -16.89 16.39
C GLY A 623 3.45 -16.93 17.65
N SER A 624 2.27 -16.29 17.62
CA SER A 624 1.31 -16.33 18.73
C SER A 624 0.66 -17.71 18.91
N VAL A 625 0.43 -18.48 17.83
CA VAL A 625 -0.07 -19.85 17.89
C VAL A 625 0.99 -20.81 18.44
N TRP A 626 2.25 -20.70 18.01
CA TRP A 626 3.35 -21.46 18.61
C TRP A 626 3.47 -21.18 20.12
N ALA A 627 3.37 -19.91 20.53
CA ALA A 627 3.37 -19.53 21.95
C ALA A 627 2.15 -20.09 22.70
N ALA A 628 0.97 -20.14 22.08
CA ALA A 628 -0.23 -20.72 22.66
C ALA A 628 -0.16 -22.26 22.81
N ARG A 629 0.65 -22.94 21.98
CA ARG A 629 1.02 -24.36 22.10
C ARG A 629 2.17 -24.62 23.09
N GLY A 630 2.84 -23.58 23.60
CA GLY A 630 4.02 -23.70 24.46
C GLY A 630 5.32 -23.99 23.72
N GLU A 631 5.36 -23.87 22.39
CA GLU A 631 6.54 -24.10 21.56
C GLU A 631 7.39 -22.83 21.46
N TRP A 632 7.92 -22.42 22.62
CA TRP A 632 8.52 -21.10 22.83
C TRP A 632 9.66 -20.75 21.87
N GLU A 633 10.51 -21.71 21.48
CA GLU A 633 11.60 -21.47 20.53
C GLU A 633 11.11 -21.29 19.07
N ALA A 634 10.08 -22.04 18.65
CA ALA A 634 9.44 -21.84 17.35
C ALA A 634 8.70 -20.48 17.30
N ALA A 635 8.04 -20.11 18.40
CA ALA A 635 7.44 -18.79 18.58
C ALA A 635 8.51 -17.69 18.48
N ARG A 636 9.63 -17.83 19.22
CA ARG A 636 10.74 -16.86 19.26
C ARG A 636 11.28 -16.58 17.87
N GLU A 637 11.61 -17.61 17.10
CA GLU A 637 12.21 -17.45 15.77
C GLU A 637 11.21 -16.86 14.76
N THR A 638 9.94 -17.27 14.82
CA THR A 638 8.88 -16.70 13.96
C THR A 638 8.63 -15.22 14.29
N LEU A 639 8.61 -14.86 15.57
CA LEU A 639 8.42 -13.47 16.02
C LEU A 639 9.66 -12.60 15.76
N ARG A 640 10.87 -13.17 15.85
CA ARG A 640 12.12 -12.51 15.42
C ARG A 640 12.05 -12.16 13.94
N ARG A 641 11.58 -13.09 13.10
CA ARG A 641 11.33 -12.83 11.67
C ARG A 641 10.27 -11.74 11.45
N ALA A 642 9.22 -11.68 12.29
CA ALA A 642 8.26 -10.57 12.22
C ALA A 642 8.91 -9.20 12.48
N ARG A 643 9.86 -9.11 13.44
CA ARG A 643 10.64 -7.88 13.70
C ARG A 643 11.62 -7.54 12.57
N ASP A 644 12.25 -8.54 11.95
CA ASP A 644 13.14 -8.36 10.80
C ASP A 644 12.38 -7.80 9.57
N LEU A 645 11.11 -8.19 9.40
CA LEU A 645 10.20 -7.68 8.36
C LEU A 645 9.66 -6.28 8.69
N ASP A 646 9.11 -6.09 9.90
CA ASP A 646 8.56 -4.81 10.37
C ASP A 646 9.10 -4.43 11.76
N PRO A 647 10.17 -3.61 11.81
CA PRO A 647 10.72 -3.06 13.05
C PRO A 647 9.78 -2.07 13.78
N THR A 648 8.67 -1.66 13.17
CA THR A 648 7.65 -0.77 13.74
C THR A 648 6.40 -1.51 14.25
N HIS A 649 6.27 -2.82 14.01
CA HIS A 649 5.05 -3.56 14.37
C HIS A 649 4.93 -3.78 15.90
N PRO A 650 3.94 -3.16 16.58
CA PRO A 650 3.88 -3.14 18.05
C PRO A 650 3.58 -4.52 18.64
N GLN A 651 2.76 -5.34 17.98
CA GLN A 651 2.45 -6.69 18.47
C GLN A 651 3.63 -7.65 18.31
N ALA A 652 4.50 -7.43 17.31
CA ALA A 652 5.69 -8.27 17.12
C ALA A 652 6.65 -8.10 18.30
N ALA A 653 6.91 -6.85 18.70
CA ALA A 653 7.75 -6.53 19.85
C ALA A 653 7.15 -7.06 21.16
N LEU A 654 5.82 -6.90 21.33
CA LEU A 654 5.09 -7.39 22.48
C LEU A 654 5.17 -8.92 22.65
N PHE A 655 4.85 -9.67 21.59
CA PHE A 655 4.86 -11.13 21.65
C PHE A 655 6.29 -11.69 21.71
N LEU A 656 7.26 -11.11 20.98
CA LEU A 656 8.66 -11.54 21.08
C LEU A 656 9.19 -11.33 22.50
N GLY A 657 8.98 -10.14 23.07
CA GLY A 657 9.33 -9.84 24.46
C GLY A 657 8.66 -10.81 25.45
N ALA A 658 7.36 -11.06 25.32
CA ALA A 658 6.65 -12.00 26.18
C ALA A 658 7.16 -13.45 26.09
N VAL A 659 7.51 -13.93 24.89
CA VAL A 659 8.11 -15.25 24.66
C VAL A 659 9.52 -15.33 25.23
N LEU A 660 10.33 -14.28 25.07
CA LEU A 660 11.67 -14.19 25.68
C LEU A 660 11.61 -14.22 27.22
N VAL A 661 10.56 -13.66 27.84
CA VAL A 661 10.32 -13.81 29.29
C VAL A 661 9.99 -15.27 29.69
N GLN A 662 9.32 -16.06 28.85
CA GLN A 662 9.07 -17.49 29.12
C GLN A 662 10.32 -18.35 28.94
N LEU A 663 11.21 -17.98 28.01
CA LEU A 663 12.52 -18.60 27.80
C LEU A 663 13.60 -18.16 28.81
N ASP A 664 13.24 -17.33 29.79
CA ASP A 664 14.12 -16.66 30.75
C ASP A 664 15.23 -15.79 30.15
N ARG A 665 15.10 -15.40 28.86
CA ARG A 665 16.03 -14.55 28.11
C ARG A 665 15.79 -13.06 28.44
N VAL A 666 15.76 -12.74 29.74
CA VAL A 666 15.29 -11.46 30.30
C VAL A 666 16.01 -10.21 29.75
N HIS A 667 17.30 -10.32 29.45
CA HIS A 667 18.08 -9.21 28.87
C HIS A 667 17.68 -8.87 27.42
N GLU A 668 17.16 -9.84 26.66
CA GLU A 668 16.65 -9.62 25.30
C GLU A 668 15.15 -9.24 25.33
N ALA A 669 14.41 -9.69 26.34
CA ALA A 669 13.00 -9.32 26.51
C ALA A 669 12.79 -7.82 26.84
N LEU A 670 13.67 -7.22 27.65
CA LEU A 670 13.53 -5.84 28.10
C LEU A 670 13.51 -4.79 26.98
N PRO A 671 14.44 -4.79 25.99
CA PRO A 671 14.37 -3.83 24.89
C PRO A 671 13.10 -4.01 24.05
N GLU A 672 12.68 -5.25 23.73
CA GLU A 672 11.47 -5.51 22.94
C GLU A 672 10.19 -5.04 23.67
N LEU A 673 10.08 -5.24 24.98
CA LEU A 673 8.93 -4.75 25.75
C LEU A 673 8.92 -3.22 25.92
N ARG A 674 10.09 -2.57 26.02
CA ARG A 674 10.18 -1.10 25.95
C ARG A 674 9.79 -0.59 24.56
N ASP A 675 10.20 -1.28 23.50
CA ASP A 675 9.83 -0.95 22.13
C ASP A 675 8.33 -1.14 21.87
N ALA A 676 7.71 -2.19 22.41
CA ALA A 676 6.27 -2.41 22.32
C ALA A 676 5.46 -1.25 22.95
N VAL A 677 5.91 -0.73 24.10
CA VAL A 677 5.29 0.45 24.75
C VAL A 677 5.60 1.75 24.00
N ARG A 678 6.79 1.88 23.40
CA ARG A 678 7.14 3.03 22.54
C ARG A 678 6.31 3.08 21.25
N LEU A 679 6.08 1.93 20.63
CA LEU A 679 5.34 1.78 19.37
C LEU A 679 3.82 1.85 19.58
N ASN A 680 3.31 1.38 20.73
CA ASN A 680 1.93 1.62 21.14
C ASN A 680 1.83 2.05 22.63
N PRO A 681 1.93 3.36 22.93
CA PRO A 681 1.84 3.89 24.29
C PRO A 681 0.50 3.66 25.00
N ARG A 682 -0.54 3.24 24.28
CA ARG A 682 -1.87 2.90 24.82
C ARG A 682 -2.08 1.39 25.03
N SER A 683 -1.07 0.54 24.76
CA SER A 683 -1.17 -0.90 25.01
C SER A 683 -0.99 -1.21 26.51
N ALA A 684 -2.11 -1.33 27.23
CA ALA A 684 -2.14 -1.81 28.61
C ALA A 684 -1.43 -3.17 28.77
N GLN A 685 -1.64 -4.08 27.82
CA GLN A 685 -0.99 -5.38 27.78
C GLN A 685 0.54 -5.27 27.61
N ALA A 686 1.06 -4.33 26.81
CA ALA A 686 2.51 -4.13 26.70
C ALA A 686 3.12 -3.55 27.98
N ARG A 687 2.46 -2.55 28.58
CA ARG A 687 2.91 -1.94 29.84
C ARG A 687 2.88 -2.93 31.00
N MET A 688 1.85 -3.78 31.10
CA MET A 688 1.80 -4.84 32.09
C MET A 688 2.97 -5.83 31.95
N ARG A 689 3.36 -6.22 30.72
CA ARG A 689 4.51 -7.11 30.49
C ARG A 689 5.83 -6.43 30.82
N LEU A 690 6.00 -5.17 30.43
CA LEU A 690 7.17 -4.39 30.76
C LEU A 690 7.31 -4.22 32.29
N GLY A 691 6.20 -3.91 32.98
CA GLY A 691 6.12 -3.88 34.43
C GLY A 691 6.52 -5.22 35.06
N GLU A 692 5.83 -6.30 34.70
CA GLU A 692 6.11 -7.68 35.15
C GLU A 692 7.62 -8.05 35.01
N LEU A 693 8.28 -7.64 33.93
CA LEU A 693 9.72 -7.85 33.75
C LEU A 693 10.60 -6.91 34.58
N LEU A 694 10.27 -5.61 34.66
CA LEU A 694 11.01 -4.63 35.46
C LEU A 694 10.99 -4.99 36.96
N MET A 695 9.86 -5.48 37.46
CA MET A 695 9.73 -6.01 38.83
C MET A 695 10.67 -7.21 39.04
N ARG A 696 10.69 -8.18 38.12
CA ARG A 696 11.64 -9.32 38.14
C ARG A 696 13.11 -8.88 38.08
N LEU A 697 13.41 -7.77 37.42
CA LEU A 697 14.75 -7.19 37.31
C LEU A 697 15.10 -6.19 38.43
N GLY A 698 14.28 -6.09 39.49
CA GLY A 698 14.53 -5.19 40.62
C GLY A 698 14.44 -3.70 40.28
N SER A 699 13.87 -3.33 39.13
CA SER A 699 13.64 -1.95 38.69
C SER A 699 12.30 -1.43 39.23
N TRP A 700 12.13 -1.51 40.55
CA TRP A 700 10.83 -1.44 41.25
C TRP A 700 9.96 -0.25 40.86
N GLN A 701 10.49 0.98 40.85
CA GLN A 701 9.68 2.16 40.55
C GLN A 701 9.19 2.17 39.09
N GLU A 702 10.09 1.95 38.12
CA GLU A 702 9.70 1.88 36.70
C GLU A 702 8.67 0.77 36.46
N GLY A 703 8.81 -0.38 37.16
CA GLY A 703 7.85 -1.47 37.09
C GLY A 703 6.46 -1.12 37.65
N LEU A 704 6.41 -0.45 38.80
CA LEU A 704 5.17 0.08 39.40
C LEU A 704 4.49 1.10 38.49
N ASP A 705 5.25 2.05 37.92
CA ASP A 705 4.74 3.08 37.03
C ASP A 705 4.07 2.47 35.78
N GLN A 706 4.69 1.43 35.18
CA GLN A 706 4.08 0.74 34.03
C GLN A 706 2.84 -0.09 34.42
N LEU A 707 2.82 -0.71 35.60
CA LEU A 707 1.64 -1.44 36.08
C LEU A 707 0.46 -0.48 36.36
N GLN A 708 0.72 0.66 36.98
CA GLN A 708 -0.30 1.69 37.23
C GLN A 708 -0.85 2.28 35.92
N GLU A 709 0.01 2.61 34.95
CA GLU A 709 -0.44 3.11 33.65
C GLU A 709 -1.16 2.03 32.83
N ALA A 710 -0.79 0.75 32.96
CA ALA A 710 -1.56 -0.35 32.38
C ALA A 710 -2.98 -0.42 32.97
N ILE A 711 -3.13 -0.30 34.28
CA ILE A 711 -4.42 -0.27 34.99
C ILE A 711 -5.23 1.00 34.66
N ARG A 712 -4.57 2.13 34.38
CA ARG A 712 -5.23 3.37 33.93
C ARG A 712 -5.77 3.27 32.50
N LEU A 713 -5.10 2.51 31.64
CA LEU A 713 -5.51 2.25 30.26
C LEU A 713 -6.57 1.15 30.15
N ASP A 714 -6.46 0.11 30.98
CA ASP A 714 -7.45 -0.97 31.14
C ASP A 714 -7.70 -1.26 32.63
N PRO A 715 -8.74 -0.65 33.22
CA PRO A 715 -9.09 -0.89 34.62
C PRO A 715 -9.50 -2.33 34.94
N ALA A 716 -9.83 -3.14 33.92
CA ALA A 716 -10.27 -4.53 34.03
C ALA A 716 -9.11 -5.55 34.03
N LEU A 717 -7.86 -5.09 33.81
CA LEU A 717 -6.68 -5.93 33.67
C LEU A 717 -6.21 -6.52 35.02
N ASP A 718 -6.94 -7.50 35.55
CA ASP A 718 -6.72 -8.07 36.89
C ASP A 718 -5.31 -8.64 37.10
N ARG A 719 -4.65 -9.16 36.05
CA ARG A 719 -3.25 -9.59 36.13
C ARG A 719 -2.31 -8.43 36.52
N ALA A 720 -2.55 -7.21 36.04
CA ALA A 720 -1.76 -6.04 36.41
C ALA A 720 -2.00 -5.65 37.88
N ARG A 721 -3.26 -5.69 38.33
CA ARG A 721 -3.64 -5.44 39.73
C ARG A 721 -2.98 -6.42 40.69
N LEU A 722 -2.92 -7.71 40.33
CA LEU A 722 -2.30 -8.74 41.16
C LEU A 722 -0.79 -8.64 41.22
N GLN A 723 -0.13 -8.25 40.12
CA GLN A 723 1.31 -7.92 40.16
C GLN A 723 1.58 -6.68 41.02
N LEU A 724 0.72 -5.65 40.93
CA LEU A 724 0.80 -4.44 41.75
C LEU A 724 0.55 -4.75 43.25
N ALA A 725 -0.41 -5.63 43.57
CA ALA A 725 -0.66 -6.09 44.93
C ALA A 725 0.52 -6.87 45.52
N ALA A 726 1.10 -7.81 44.76
CA ALA A 726 2.29 -8.55 45.18
C ALA A 726 3.49 -7.62 45.41
N ALA A 727 3.65 -6.60 44.56
CA ALA A 727 4.67 -5.57 44.73
C ALA A 727 4.49 -4.78 46.04
N TRP A 728 3.25 -4.37 46.37
CA TRP A 728 2.97 -3.65 47.61
C TRP A 728 3.12 -4.54 48.86
N LEU A 729 2.79 -5.83 48.79
CA LEU A 729 3.10 -6.80 49.86
C LEU A 729 4.61 -6.85 50.12
N GLN A 730 5.41 -7.05 49.07
CA GLN A 730 6.87 -7.15 49.19
C GLN A 730 7.53 -5.84 49.68
N GLN A 731 6.92 -4.68 49.43
CA GLN A 731 7.34 -3.38 50.01
C GLN A 731 6.72 -3.11 51.39
N GLY A 732 5.83 -3.97 51.87
CA GLY A 732 5.17 -3.87 53.16
C GLY A 732 4.02 -2.87 53.25
N ASP A 733 3.56 -2.29 52.14
CA ASP A 733 2.32 -1.48 52.08
C ASP A 733 1.10 -2.41 51.99
N LEU A 734 0.79 -3.01 53.14
CA LEU A 734 -0.35 -3.92 53.32
C LEU A 734 -1.71 -3.24 53.07
N LYS A 735 -1.75 -1.90 52.95
CA LYS A 735 -2.98 -1.16 52.62
C LYS A 735 -3.22 -1.19 51.10
N ARG A 736 -2.27 -0.72 50.28
CA ARG A 736 -2.43 -0.73 48.82
C ARG A 736 -2.53 -2.15 48.26
N ALA A 737 -1.81 -3.10 48.87
CA ALA A 737 -1.96 -4.51 48.55
C ALA A 737 -3.42 -4.99 48.72
N ARG A 738 -4.05 -4.66 49.85
CA ARG A 738 -5.46 -5.00 50.13
C ARG A 738 -6.42 -4.35 49.13
N GLU A 739 -6.22 -3.08 48.83
CA GLU A 739 -7.08 -2.32 47.90
C GLU A 739 -7.10 -2.97 46.50
N GLU A 740 -5.94 -3.34 45.95
CA GLU A 740 -5.87 -4.03 44.65
C GLU A 740 -6.38 -5.48 44.69
N ILE A 741 -6.20 -6.22 45.80
CA ILE A 741 -6.72 -7.59 45.96
C ILE A 741 -8.26 -7.61 46.00
N GLU A 742 -8.88 -6.74 46.81
CA GLU A 742 -10.33 -6.71 46.93
C GLU A 742 -10.99 -6.18 45.64
N LEU A 743 -10.32 -5.31 44.85
CA LEU A 743 -10.81 -4.88 43.53
C LEU A 743 -10.89 -6.01 42.50
N VAL A 744 -10.04 -7.04 42.62
CA VAL A 744 -10.13 -8.26 41.80
C VAL A 744 -11.19 -9.21 42.35
N LEU A 745 -11.22 -9.43 43.67
CA LEU A 745 -12.23 -10.29 44.32
C LEU A 745 -13.67 -9.75 44.20
N ALA A 746 -13.85 -8.45 44.02
CA ALA A 746 -15.15 -7.85 43.73
C ALA A 746 -15.69 -8.19 42.32
N ARG A 747 -14.85 -8.75 41.44
CA ARG A 747 -15.20 -9.16 40.06
C ARG A 747 -15.30 -10.68 39.94
N ASP A 748 -14.28 -11.36 40.45
CA ASP A 748 -14.25 -12.82 40.61
C ASP A 748 -13.88 -13.15 42.07
N PRO A 749 -14.90 -13.39 42.93
CA PRO A 749 -14.68 -13.79 44.32
C PRO A 749 -13.89 -15.08 44.49
N ASN A 750 -13.77 -15.90 43.45
CA ASN A 750 -13.04 -17.17 43.46
C ASN A 750 -11.63 -17.06 42.84
N HIS A 751 -11.18 -15.87 42.46
CA HIS A 751 -9.96 -15.71 41.65
C HIS A 751 -8.72 -16.29 42.35
N PRO A 752 -8.12 -17.39 41.84
CA PRO A 752 -7.22 -18.23 42.64
C PRO A 752 -5.83 -17.60 42.90
N ALA A 753 -5.46 -16.54 42.17
CA ALA A 753 -4.29 -15.74 42.49
C ALA A 753 -4.60 -14.63 43.50
N ALA A 754 -5.83 -14.08 43.51
CA ALA A 754 -6.24 -13.04 44.45
C ALA A 754 -6.43 -13.63 45.86
N LEU A 755 -7.08 -14.79 45.96
CA LEU A 755 -7.24 -15.53 47.21
C LEU A 755 -5.89 -15.95 47.84
N ARG A 756 -4.88 -16.30 47.02
CA ARG A 756 -3.53 -16.60 47.52
C ARG A 756 -2.84 -15.35 48.08
N LEU A 757 -2.88 -14.23 47.36
CA LEU A 757 -2.33 -12.96 47.85
C LEU A 757 -3.09 -12.43 49.09
N LYS A 758 -4.39 -12.71 49.20
CA LYS A 758 -5.19 -12.41 50.40
C LYS A 758 -4.74 -13.21 51.62
N ALA A 759 -4.55 -14.52 51.46
CA ALA A 759 -4.02 -15.38 52.53
C ALA A 759 -2.55 -15.05 52.91
N GLU A 760 -1.79 -14.43 52.01
CA GLU A 760 -0.45 -13.89 52.28
C GLU A 760 -0.50 -12.55 53.03
N LEU A 761 -1.28 -11.60 52.54
CA LEU A 761 -1.63 -10.34 53.22
C LEU A 761 -2.12 -10.57 54.65
N GLU A 762 -2.99 -11.56 54.88
CA GLU A 762 -3.53 -11.86 56.20
C GLU A 762 -2.48 -12.44 57.15
N ARG A 763 -1.56 -13.30 56.65
CA ARG A 763 -0.43 -13.81 57.44
C ARG A 763 0.56 -12.70 57.79
N GLU A 764 0.87 -11.79 56.86
CA GLU A 764 1.69 -10.60 57.16
C GLU A 764 1.00 -9.64 58.12
N THR A 765 -0.31 -9.43 57.98
CA THR A 765 -1.09 -8.59 58.91
C THR A 765 -1.13 -9.20 60.33
N ALA A 766 -1.14 -10.53 60.45
CA ALA A 766 -1.10 -11.24 61.72
C ALA A 766 0.30 -11.26 62.35
N GLY A 767 1.38 -11.41 61.55
CA GLY A 767 2.76 -11.42 62.03
C GLY A 767 3.34 -10.05 62.42
N ARG A 768 2.57 -8.97 62.23
CA ARG A 768 2.90 -7.58 62.64
C ARG A 768 2.00 -7.08 63.80
N ARG A 769 1.35 -7.99 64.53
CA ARG A 769 0.49 -7.71 65.70
C ARG A 769 1.05 -8.40 66.94
#